data_AF-A0A2L2BQA3-F1
#
_entry.id   AF-A0A2L2BQA3-F1
#
_cell.length_a   1.000
_cell.length_b   1.000
_cell.length_c   1.000
_cell.angle_alpha   90.00
_cell.angle_beta   90.00
_cell.angle_gamma   90.00
#
_symmetry.space_group_name_H-M   'P 1'
#
loop_
_entity.id
_entity.type
_entity.pdbx_description
1 polymer ?
#
loop_
_entity_poly.entity_id
_entity_poly.type
_entity_poly.pdbx_seq_one_letter_code
_entity_poly.pdbx_strand_id
1 'polypeptide(L)'
;MDTQGTNETHSTPVRTRKSRARDWLLPACLVAGALVLSGVMAPTPVQPGDSPVNPPLAAIGPPLGEDSATTTGTPSFTEPNRVLQGLDNHPSASHSLAIPRTSPSGAVRLTDATGLSASVFGAQAQVSSPVLPTLTMTLESVGRGQVSARIQHTTMPEVDGLVVWQHHLVHNSTVAEYWRVDDGIEHGYVLEDSPSGEGPVSIDLRFSGLTPRPLAHAVSLQDTSGVERVRWDRLLAWDATGATLPATFAIRGATVSLEVDDRSAVYPIVIDPTFSQDAYLKASNSEAADYFGASIDISGDTLVVGAWGEDSADSTESDNTELQAGAAYVFVRSGSTWVQQAYLKARYAGADDRFGFSVAISGDTIVVGAPHEDSNAQSIDGNESNNSASNLGAAYVFVRDGTSWSQQAYVKADHPDACCPTEDRVGWAVDIDGDTIAVGAPGQTWSEGLTDQGAVYIFHRVGTTWSQQGLVKGSTSGSGDEFGEAVSLSGDSLLVGASEEDSDSTGVGGSDNDDSSEAGAAYVFTRTGSTWTEQAYLKASNTEADDLFGFAVALDGDVAVVGAHAEDSAGGDSAPDQSDNSRDASGAAYVFERDGSTWAQTAFLKGPSPNRYKAFGISVDVVDDRVIAGAPAGTRGSVEVYTKSGSTWSHAQTLHASNVLDDLDRFGSSVAMAGTTILGGAADEDSDLRGVFTTAELTAQNNDDAGSSGAVYVFRTPDDTGDSSRSSESSVAGTPGIFLTLGSTPGQPINLAKLTWGAFRGFPGGAYSLVLTSSSDGGTTRVLGSGFLNRGGHLEKTIALPDLLPGSYVVTVTALSETGHALVLGNRFSVTPGGTLGAKTAESLQPLVR
;
A
#
# COMPACT_ATOMS: atom_id res chain seq x y z
N MET A 1 -30.99 -67.77 23.16
CA MET A 1 -31.70 -67.58 21.87
C MET A 1 -31.71 -66.08 21.59
N ASP A 2 -30.56 -65.43 21.39
CA ASP A 2 -29.40 -65.68 20.49
C ASP A 2 -29.59 -64.85 19.20
N THR A 3 -28.85 -63.75 19.06
CA THR A 3 -27.70 -63.56 18.14
C THR A 3 -28.06 -63.60 16.65
N GLN A 4 -27.59 -62.72 15.77
CA GLN A 4 -26.49 -61.74 15.86
C GLN A 4 -26.94 -60.35 15.36
N GLY A 5 -26.13 -59.32 15.61
CA GLY A 5 -26.24 -58.03 14.92
C GLY A 5 -25.35 -57.96 13.68
N THR A 6 -25.61 -57.00 12.80
CA THR A 6 -24.80 -56.68 11.61
C THR A 6 -24.28 -55.26 11.72
N ASN A 7 -22.97 -55.07 11.58
CA ASN A 7 -22.39 -53.74 11.41
C ASN A 7 -22.68 -53.25 9.99
N GLU A 8 -23.08 -51.99 9.84
CA GLU A 8 -22.90 -51.26 8.58
C GLU A 8 -21.70 -50.32 8.74
N THR A 9 -20.68 -50.52 7.91
CA THR A 9 -19.51 -49.64 7.83
C THR A 9 -19.74 -48.64 6.71
N HIS A 10 -19.99 -47.37 7.04
CA HIS A 10 -19.95 -46.30 6.04
C HIS A 10 -18.52 -46.10 5.55
N SER A 11 -18.29 -46.34 4.26
CA SER A 11 -17.04 -46.01 3.57
C SER A 11 -17.16 -44.62 2.95
N THR A 12 -16.46 -43.63 3.49
CA THR A 12 -16.21 -42.36 2.82
C THR A 12 -15.16 -42.55 1.71
N PRO A 13 -15.33 -41.93 0.53
CA PRO A 13 -14.38 -42.07 -0.58
C PRO A 13 -13.25 -41.05 -0.47
N VAL A 14 -12.12 -41.41 0.16
CA VAL A 14 -10.90 -40.60 0.14
C VAL A 14 -10.44 -40.40 -1.32
N ARG A 15 -10.54 -39.17 -1.84
CA ARG A 15 -10.00 -38.78 -3.14
C ARG A 15 -8.55 -38.32 -2.95
N THR A 16 -7.60 -39.22 -3.17
CA THR A 16 -6.21 -38.81 -3.37
C THR A 16 -6.11 -37.96 -4.65
N ARG A 17 -6.07 -36.62 -4.54
CA ARG A 17 -5.58 -35.77 -5.64
C ARG A 17 -4.13 -36.18 -5.92
N LYS A 18 -3.68 -35.99 -7.17
CA LYS A 18 -2.25 -36.02 -7.49
C LYS A 18 -1.75 -34.59 -7.42
N SER A 19 -0.65 -34.35 -6.72
CA SER A 19 0.06 -33.07 -6.85
C SER A 19 0.37 -32.81 -8.33
N ARG A 20 0.07 -31.59 -8.77
CA ARG A 20 0.47 -31.04 -10.05
C ARG A 20 1.49 -29.95 -9.75
N ALA A 21 2.78 -30.30 -9.73
CA ALA A 21 3.79 -29.27 -9.92
C ALA A 21 3.51 -28.58 -11.27
N ARG A 22 3.17 -27.29 -11.21
CA ARG A 22 2.83 -26.45 -12.36
C ARG A 22 3.19 -25.01 -12.06
N ASP A 23 4.29 -24.58 -12.66
CA ASP A 23 4.32 -23.41 -13.53
C ASP A 23 3.41 -22.25 -13.09
N TRP A 24 3.86 -21.52 -12.06
CA TRP A 24 3.61 -20.07 -11.95
C TRP A 24 3.96 -19.38 -13.29
N LEU A 25 3.44 -18.17 -13.52
CA LEU A 25 3.67 -17.41 -14.77
C LEU A 25 5.12 -16.86 -14.88
N LEU A 26 6.07 -17.76 -15.06
CA LEU A 26 7.46 -17.51 -15.39
C LEU A 26 7.61 -17.25 -16.91
N PRO A 27 8.37 -16.23 -17.35
CA PRO A 27 8.62 -15.99 -18.76
C PRO A 27 9.46 -17.12 -19.38
N ALA A 28 9.01 -17.66 -20.51
CA ALA A 28 9.62 -18.83 -21.14
C ALA A 28 10.89 -18.49 -21.95
N CYS A 29 12.03 -18.32 -21.27
CA CYS A 29 13.32 -18.03 -21.90
C CYS A 29 13.83 -19.17 -22.80
N LEU A 30 14.13 -18.85 -24.07
CA LEU A 30 14.45 -19.83 -25.10
C LEU A 30 15.98 -20.04 -25.22
N VAL A 31 16.52 -20.92 -24.38
CA VAL A 31 17.99 -21.15 -24.25
C VAL A 31 18.62 -21.72 -25.54
N ALA A 32 19.25 -20.85 -26.32
CA ALA A 32 19.95 -21.19 -27.56
C ALA A 32 21.37 -21.74 -27.30
N GLY A 33 21.47 -23.01 -26.89
CA GLY A 33 22.74 -23.66 -26.55
C GLY A 33 23.77 -23.75 -27.68
N ALA A 34 24.75 -22.84 -27.70
CA ALA A 34 25.83 -22.80 -28.69
C ALA A 34 27.00 -23.75 -28.35
N LEU A 35 26.90 -25.01 -28.78
CA LEU A 35 27.91 -26.05 -28.48
C LEU A 35 29.20 -25.89 -29.31
N VAL A 36 30.28 -25.39 -28.69
CA VAL A 36 31.62 -25.31 -29.32
C VAL A 36 32.46 -26.55 -28.98
N LEU A 37 32.80 -27.36 -30.00
CA LEU A 37 33.72 -28.49 -29.83
C LEU A 37 35.18 -28.06 -29.77
N SER A 38 35.89 -28.52 -28.74
CA SER A 38 37.24 -29.08 -28.89
C SER A 38 37.47 -30.18 -27.86
N GLY A 39 38.32 -31.15 -28.16
CA GLY A 39 38.69 -32.25 -27.27
C GLY A 39 40.00 -32.88 -27.76
N VAL A 40 40.46 -34.01 -27.18
CA VAL A 40 41.32 -35.02 -27.86
C VAL A 40 41.70 -36.21 -26.93
N MET A 41 41.81 -37.40 -27.54
CA MET A 41 42.44 -38.66 -27.10
C MET A 41 41.83 -39.50 -25.95
N ALA A 42 41.67 -40.79 -26.27
CA ALA A 42 41.54 -41.93 -25.35
C ALA A 42 42.87 -42.75 -25.35
N PRO A 43 42.94 -43.93 -24.69
CA PRO A 43 42.63 -45.16 -25.43
C PRO A 43 41.85 -46.25 -24.67
N THR A 44 41.52 -47.32 -25.40
CA THR A 44 40.68 -48.50 -25.09
C THR A 44 41.58 -49.71 -24.69
N PRO A 45 41.16 -51.02 -24.65
CA PRO A 45 39.84 -51.65 -24.91
C PRO A 45 39.42 -52.81 -23.96
N VAL A 46 38.23 -53.40 -24.19
CA VAL A 46 37.96 -54.87 -24.34
C VAL A 46 36.52 -55.12 -24.86
N GLN A 47 36.37 -56.11 -25.74
CA GLN A 47 35.17 -56.66 -26.43
C GLN A 47 35.54 -58.13 -26.86
N PRO A 48 34.68 -59.03 -27.41
CA PRO A 48 33.37 -58.82 -28.07
C PRO A 48 32.24 -59.83 -27.70
N GLY A 49 31.10 -59.79 -28.40
CA GLY A 49 30.04 -60.83 -28.31
C GLY A 49 28.79 -60.67 -29.21
N ASP A 50 28.95 -60.86 -30.52
CA ASP A 50 27.97 -61.31 -31.55
C ASP A 50 26.55 -60.69 -31.73
N SER A 51 26.29 -60.27 -32.98
CA SER A 51 24.96 -60.27 -33.66
C SER A 51 24.96 -61.34 -34.77
N PRO A 52 23.81 -61.75 -35.39
CA PRO A 52 23.46 -61.16 -36.71
C PRO A 52 21.98 -61.27 -37.21
N VAL A 53 21.75 -60.72 -38.42
CA VAL A 53 20.66 -60.99 -39.43
C VAL A 53 19.36 -60.16 -39.43
N ASN A 54 18.97 -59.73 -40.64
CA ASN A 54 17.77 -58.99 -41.12
C ASN A 54 17.68 -59.23 -42.67
N PRO A 55 16.73 -58.73 -43.50
CA PRO A 55 15.31 -58.31 -43.37
C PRO A 55 14.42 -59.34 -44.15
N PRO A 56 13.61 -59.11 -45.23
CA PRO A 56 12.84 -57.96 -45.80
C PRO A 56 11.42 -58.28 -46.41
N LEU A 57 10.79 -57.28 -47.07
CA LEU A 57 9.67 -57.33 -48.07
C LEU A 57 8.22 -57.61 -47.58
N ALA A 58 7.12 -57.12 -48.22
CA ALA A 58 6.89 -56.00 -49.18
C ALA A 58 5.40 -55.70 -49.51
N ALA A 59 5.13 -54.50 -50.06
CA ALA A 59 3.98 -54.05 -50.89
C ALA A 59 2.58 -53.99 -50.21
N ILE A 60 1.52 -53.28 -50.68
CA ILE A 60 1.12 -52.58 -51.94
C ILE A 60 0.30 -51.30 -51.52
N GLY A 61 0.08 -50.18 -52.25
CA GLY A 61 0.49 -49.62 -53.56
C GLY A 61 -0.33 -48.34 -53.94
N PRO A 62 -0.05 -47.62 -55.06
CA PRO A 62 -0.53 -46.24 -55.34
C PRO A 62 -1.32 -46.12 -56.71
N PRO A 63 -1.55 -44.93 -57.37
CA PRO A 63 -1.37 -43.49 -57.04
C PRO A 63 -2.61 -42.57 -57.42
N LEU A 64 -2.36 -41.26 -57.64
CA LEU A 64 -3.21 -40.16 -58.20
C LEU A 64 -4.07 -39.36 -57.18
N GLY A 65 -4.18 -38.01 -57.25
CA GLY A 65 -3.59 -37.00 -58.16
C GLY A 65 -3.83 -35.54 -57.68
N GLU A 66 -3.36 -34.55 -58.47
CA GLU A 66 -3.43 -33.07 -58.23
C GLU A 66 -4.88 -32.52 -58.36
N ASP A 67 -5.28 -31.26 -58.04
CA ASP A 67 -4.60 -29.94 -58.06
C ASP A 67 -5.28 -28.91 -57.08
N SER A 68 -5.25 -27.60 -57.36
CA SER A 68 -5.22 -26.49 -56.39
C SER A 68 -6.39 -25.45 -56.38
N ALA A 69 -6.29 -24.48 -55.45
CA ALA A 69 -6.72 -23.06 -55.53
C ALA A 69 -8.11 -22.55 -54.97
N THR A 70 -8.03 -21.92 -53.78
CA THR A 70 -8.55 -20.57 -53.39
C THR A 70 -10.04 -20.16 -53.31
N THR A 71 -10.27 -19.10 -52.50
CA THR A 71 -11.33 -18.05 -52.50
C THR A 71 -12.72 -18.27 -51.85
N THR A 72 -12.86 -17.73 -50.63
CA THR A 72 -13.86 -16.73 -50.15
C THR A 72 -15.34 -16.79 -50.58
N GLY A 73 -16.27 -16.70 -49.60
CA GLY A 73 -17.63 -16.17 -49.84
C GLY A 73 -18.65 -16.38 -48.71
N THR A 74 -18.99 -15.34 -47.94
CA THR A 74 -20.18 -15.28 -47.07
C THR A 74 -21.45 -14.97 -47.87
N PRO A 75 -22.65 -15.26 -47.33
CA PRO A 75 -23.53 -14.13 -46.97
C PRO A 75 -24.44 -14.35 -45.73
N SER A 76 -25.05 -13.25 -45.26
CA SER A 76 -26.08 -13.16 -44.21
C SER A 76 -27.53 -13.16 -44.79
N PHE A 77 -28.58 -13.02 -43.94
CA PHE A 77 -29.67 -12.00 -44.04
C PHE A 77 -30.92 -12.26 -43.13
N THR A 78 -31.21 -11.30 -42.21
CA THR A 78 -32.52 -10.74 -41.71
C THR A 78 -33.79 -11.58 -41.37
N GLU A 79 -34.36 -11.34 -40.15
CA GLU A 79 -35.60 -10.54 -39.80
C GLU A 79 -36.84 -10.53 -40.77
N PRO A 80 -38.14 -10.31 -40.36
CA PRO A 80 -38.59 -9.39 -39.26
C PRO A 80 -40.01 -9.53 -38.55
N ASN A 81 -40.31 -8.64 -37.56
CA ASN A 81 -41.64 -8.05 -37.15
C ASN A 81 -42.80 -8.95 -36.55
N ARG A 82 -43.87 -8.53 -35.80
CA ARG A 82 -44.36 -7.32 -35.02
C ARG A 82 -45.61 -7.71 -34.14
N VAL A 83 -45.77 -7.37 -32.84
CA VAL A 83 -46.28 -6.13 -32.13
C VAL A 83 -47.80 -5.99 -31.85
N LEU A 84 -48.15 -5.51 -30.62
CA LEU A 84 -49.40 -4.89 -30.03
C LEU A 84 -50.01 -5.65 -28.81
N GLN A 85 -50.64 -5.05 -27.77
CA GLN A 85 -50.51 -3.75 -27.06
C GLN A 85 -51.40 -3.75 -25.77
N GLY A 86 -51.10 -2.94 -24.72
CA GLY A 86 -51.98 -2.70 -23.54
C GLY A 86 -51.40 -1.68 -22.53
N LEU A 87 -52.24 -0.95 -21.78
CA LEU A 87 -51.88 0.20 -20.92
C LEU A 87 -52.84 0.42 -19.73
N ASP A 88 -52.32 0.91 -18.58
CA ASP A 88 -52.92 1.83 -17.56
C ASP A 88 -52.17 1.71 -16.20
N ASN A 89 -52.14 2.69 -15.26
CA ASN A 89 -51.96 4.16 -15.35
C ASN A 89 -51.68 4.78 -13.94
N HIS A 90 -50.91 5.88 -13.86
CA HIS A 90 -50.68 6.79 -12.69
C HIS A 90 -50.03 6.25 -11.38
N PRO A 91 -49.47 7.13 -10.50
CA PRO A 91 -48.79 8.43 -10.74
C PRO A 91 -47.41 8.53 -10.01
N SER A 92 -46.72 9.67 -10.18
CA SER A 92 -45.38 9.94 -9.63
C SER A 92 -45.34 10.34 -8.15
N ALA A 93 -44.25 9.94 -7.46
CA ALA A 93 -43.82 10.47 -6.17
C ALA A 93 -42.31 10.79 -6.21
N SER A 94 -41.97 12.06 -6.36
CA SER A 94 -40.57 12.53 -6.41
C SER A 94 -40.00 12.72 -5.01
N HIS A 95 -39.27 11.72 -4.50
CA HIS A 95 -38.47 11.87 -3.28
C HIS A 95 -37.04 12.30 -3.63
N SER A 96 -36.79 13.60 -3.60
CA SER A 96 -35.43 14.13 -3.47
C SER A 96 -34.90 13.83 -2.09
N LEU A 97 -33.87 12.98 -1.98
CA LEU A 97 -33.06 12.83 -0.78
C LEU A 97 -31.63 13.28 -1.09
N ALA A 98 -30.98 13.94 -0.14
CA ALA A 98 -29.71 14.64 -0.38
C ALA A 98 -28.53 13.66 -0.48
N ILE A 99 -27.58 13.98 -1.36
CA ILE A 99 -26.33 13.25 -1.55
C ILE A 99 -25.24 13.89 -0.69
N PRO A 100 -24.67 13.19 0.31
CA PRO A 100 -23.36 13.52 0.85
C PRO A 100 -22.28 12.92 -0.07
N ARG A 101 -21.70 13.75 -0.94
CA ARG A 101 -20.48 13.42 -1.71
C ARG A 101 -19.43 14.49 -1.41
N THR A 102 -18.43 14.13 -0.62
CA THR A 102 -17.24 14.92 -0.32
C THR A 102 -16.03 14.14 -0.80
N SER A 103 -15.38 14.61 -1.87
CA SER A 103 -14.16 14.00 -2.40
C SER A 103 -12.96 14.37 -1.51
N PRO A 104 -11.95 13.48 -1.36
CA PRO A 104 -10.74 13.73 -0.61
C PRO A 104 -9.51 14.11 -1.48
N SER A 105 -9.69 14.36 -2.78
CA SER A 105 -8.62 14.87 -3.67
C SER A 105 -9.03 16.12 -4.46
N GLY A 106 -8.04 16.83 -5.01
CA GLY A 106 -8.23 18.02 -5.84
C GLY A 106 -8.64 17.72 -7.30
N ALA A 107 -8.61 16.46 -7.72
CA ALA A 107 -8.76 16.08 -9.12
C ALA A 107 -10.12 16.46 -9.74
N VAL A 108 -10.10 16.72 -11.04
CA VAL A 108 -11.27 17.11 -11.86
C VAL A 108 -12.13 15.87 -12.17
N ARG A 109 -12.82 15.34 -11.16
CA ARG A 109 -13.64 14.12 -11.27
C ARG A 109 -14.88 14.36 -12.13
N LEU A 110 -14.87 13.76 -13.33
CA LEU A 110 -16.04 13.67 -14.20
C LEU A 110 -17.02 12.63 -13.67
N THR A 111 -18.20 13.06 -13.24
CA THR A 111 -19.25 12.19 -12.74
C THR A 111 -19.98 11.52 -13.91
N ASP A 112 -20.17 10.20 -13.82
CA ASP A 112 -20.99 9.37 -14.71
C ASP A 112 -20.43 9.15 -16.14
N ALA A 113 -19.10 9.22 -16.34
CA ALA A 113 -18.49 9.19 -17.67
C ALA A 113 -17.45 8.06 -17.88
N THR A 114 -17.90 6.84 -18.18
CA THR A 114 -17.03 5.80 -18.74
C THR A 114 -16.61 6.16 -20.18
N GLY A 115 -15.43 5.69 -20.60
CA GLY A 115 -14.92 5.92 -21.95
C GLY A 115 -14.59 7.39 -22.23
N LEU A 116 -13.98 8.07 -21.27
CA LEU A 116 -13.40 9.40 -21.51
C LEU A 116 -12.25 9.33 -22.51
N SER A 117 -12.05 10.44 -23.22
CA SER A 117 -10.89 10.70 -24.04
C SER A 117 -10.66 12.20 -24.09
N ALA A 118 -9.43 12.63 -23.85
CA ALA A 118 -9.04 14.02 -24.07
C ALA A 118 -7.97 14.15 -25.15
N SER A 119 -7.88 15.35 -25.70
CA SER A 119 -6.93 15.71 -26.76
C SER A 119 -6.53 17.18 -26.58
N VAL A 120 -5.23 17.46 -26.60
CA VAL A 120 -4.69 18.79 -26.27
C VAL A 120 -4.15 19.47 -27.53
N PHE A 121 -4.65 20.67 -27.81
CA PHE A 121 -4.36 21.44 -29.01
C PHE A 121 -3.88 22.85 -28.63
N GLY A 122 -2.59 22.96 -28.27
CA GLY A 122 -1.96 24.23 -27.88
C GLY A 122 -2.47 24.71 -26.53
N ALA A 123 -3.22 25.81 -26.51
CA ALA A 123 -3.78 26.38 -25.28
C ALA A 123 -5.02 25.63 -24.72
N GLN A 124 -5.50 24.59 -25.41
CA GLN A 124 -6.81 24.00 -25.17
C GLN A 124 -6.73 22.49 -24.95
N ALA A 125 -7.28 22.00 -23.85
CA ALA A 125 -7.63 20.60 -23.70
C ALA A 125 -9.11 20.40 -24.06
N GLN A 126 -9.41 19.47 -24.96
CA GLN A 126 -10.77 19.02 -25.26
C GLN A 126 -10.97 17.64 -24.68
N VAL A 127 -11.91 17.51 -23.73
CA VAL A 127 -12.26 16.24 -23.07
C VAL A 127 -13.66 15.85 -23.53
N SER A 128 -13.84 14.60 -23.90
CA SER A 128 -15.09 14.06 -24.42
C SER A 128 -15.35 12.65 -23.90
N SER A 129 -16.62 12.27 -23.82
CA SER A 129 -17.07 10.90 -23.55
C SER A 129 -18.26 10.62 -24.48
N PRO A 130 -18.54 9.35 -24.85
CA PRO A 130 -19.73 8.97 -25.62
C PRO A 130 -21.07 9.52 -25.08
N VAL A 131 -21.13 9.89 -23.80
CA VAL A 131 -22.35 10.39 -23.13
C VAL A 131 -22.29 11.87 -22.70
N LEU A 132 -21.14 12.54 -22.82
CA LEU A 132 -20.98 13.95 -22.43
C LEU A 132 -20.81 14.91 -23.63
N PRO A 133 -21.34 16.14 -23.58
CA PRO A 133 -20.94 17.18 -24.52
C PRO A 133 -19.46 17.51 -24.31
N THR A 134 -18.70 17.67 -25.41
CA THR A 134 -17.25 17.96 -25.35
C THR A 134 -16.96 19.16 -24.46
N LEU A 135 -16.31 18.89 -23.33
CA LEU A 135 -15.74 19.89 -22.47
C LEU A 135 -14.49 20.45 -23.15
N THR A 136 -14.37 21.76 -23.24
CA THR A 136 -13.10 22.39 -23.64
C THR A 136 -12.64 23.32 -22.53
N MET A 137 -11.47 23.02 -21.99
CA MET A 137 -10.74 23.87 -21.07
C MET A 137 -9.67 24.65 -21.84
N THR A 138 -9.42 25.90 -21.46
CA THR A 138 -8.43 26.76 -22.13
C THR A 138 -7.75 27.64 -21.11
N LEU A 139 -6.42 27.54 -21.01
CA LEU A 139 -5.62 28.42 -20.19
C LEU A 139 -5.58 29.81 -20.83
N GLU A 140 -6.33 30.77 -20.29
CA GLU A 140 -6.41 32.15 -20.80
C GLU A 140 -5.28 33.04 -20.28
N SER A 141 -4.81 32.81 -19.04
CA SER A 141 -3.95 33.74 -18.32
C SER A 141 -3.26 33.09 -17.11
N VAL A 142 -2.01 33.49 -16.86
CA VAL A 142 -1.34 33.33 -15.56
C VAL A 142 -0.76 34.69 -15.15
N GLY A 143 -0.86 35.06 -13.86
CA GLY A 143 -0.42 36.36 -13.39
C GLY A 143 -0.79 36.67 -11.94
N ARG A 144 -0.93 37.97 -11.64
CA ARG A 144 -1.47 38.50 -10.37
C ARG A 144 -2.42 39.67 -10.61
N GLY A 145 -3.66 39.55 -10.12
CA GLY A 145 -4.63 40.65 -9.99
C GLY A 145 -5.15 41.26 -11.31
N GLN A 146 -4.37 42.16 -11.92
CA GLN A 146 -4.66 42.80 -13.22
C GLN A 146 -3.52 42.66 -14.23
N VAL A 147 -2.39 42.06 -13.83
CA VAL A 147 -1.25 41.79 -14.70
C VAL A 147 -1.25 40.32 -15.05
N SER A 148 -1.80 39.99 -16.22
CA SER A 148 -1.73 38.65 -16.82
C SER A 148 -0.76 38.64 -17.99
N ALA A 149 0.12 37.64 -18.02
CA ALA A 149 1.07 37.48 -19.11
C ALA A 149 0.43 36.69 -20.27
N ARG A 150 0.64 37.17 -21.50
CA ARG A 150 0.13 36.50 -22.70
C ARG A 150 1.04 35.32 -23.06
N ILE A 151 0.52 34.11 -22.91
CA ILE A 151 1.27 32.85 -22.99
C ILE A 151 1.95 32.68 -24.37
N GLN A 152 3.18 32.18 -24.35
CA GLN A 152 3.84 31.60 -25.53
C GLN A 152 4.06 30.11 -25.26
N HIS A 153 3.32 29.27 -26.00
CA HIS A 153 3.37 27.81 -25.85
C HIS A 153 4.63 27.24 -26.49
N THR A 154 5.34 26.38 -25.76
CA THR A 154 6.31 25.43 -26.32
C THR A 154 5.88 24.02 -25.94
N THR A 155 5.57 23.21 -26.94
CA THR A 155 5.20 21.80 -26.75
C THR A 155 6.47 21.01 -26.43
N MET A 156 6.52 20.39 -25.25
CA MET A 156 7.41 19.24 -25.03
C MET A 156 6.85 18.05 -25.82
N PRO A 157 7.65 17.02 -26.18
CA PRO A 157 7.08 15.81 -26.74
C PRO A 157 6.02 15.22 -25.79
N GLU A 158 4.97 14.66 -26.38
CA GLU A 158 4.01 13.82 -25.66
C GLU A 158 4.75 12.59 -25.13
N VAL A 159 4.75 12.41 -23.82
CA VAL A 159 5.27 11.23 -23.14
C VAL A 159 4.06 10.58 -22.46
N ASP A 160 3.62 9.47 -23.03
CA ASP A 160 2.88 8.45 -22.29
C ASP A 160 1.56 8.88 -21.63
N GLY A 161 0.74 9.64 -22.37
CA GLY A 161 -0.55 10.16 -21.85
C GLY A 161 -0.42 11.29 -20.83
N LEU A 162 0.80 11.57 -20.35
CA LEU A 162 1.15 12.75 -19.55
C LEU A 162 1.60 13.88 -20.49
N VAL A 163 0.67 14.74 -20.89
CA VAL A 163 0.94 15.86 -21.80
C VAL A 163 1.45 17.08 -21.00
N VAL A 164 2.76 17.13 -20.78
CA VAL A 164 3.43 18.27 -20.11
C VAL A 164 3.64 19.42 -21.08
N TRP A 165 3.17 20.62 -20.74
CA TRP A 165 3.36 21.85 -21.52
C TRP A 165 4.23 22.85 -20.75
N GLN A 166 5.31 23.35 -21.38
CA GLN A 166 6.06 24.48 -20.84
C GLN A 166 5.57 25.78 -21.48
N HIS A 167 4.87 26.59 -20.67
CA HIS A 167 4.37 27.91 -21.04
C HIS A 167 5.39 28.98 -20.62
N HIS A 168 6.01 29.62 -21.60
CA HIS A 168 6.88 30.76 -21.34
C HIS A 168 6.03 32.04 -21.18
N LEU A 169 6.12 32.68 -20.02
CA LEU A 169 5.50 33.98 -19.80
C LEU A 169 6.41 35.12 -20.29
N VAL A 170 5.80 36.25 -20.66
CA VAL A 170 6.46 37.41 -21.31
C VAL A 170 7.55 38.08 -20.44
N HIS A 171 7.71 37.65 -19.19
CA HIS A 171 8.65 38.20 -18.20
C HIS A 171 9.62 37.14 -17.63
N ASN A 172 10.02 36.18 -18.47
CA ASN A 172 10.97 35.08 -18.20
C ASN A 172 10.55 34.00 -17.20
N SER A 173 9.51 34.18 -16.40
CA SER A 173 8.96 33.10 -15.57
C SER A 173 8.33 32.00 -16.43
N THR A 174 8.59 30.75 -16.06
CA THR A 174 8.02 29.55 -16.69
C THR A 174 6.91 28.96 -15.83
N VAL A 175 5.88 28.46 -16.51
CA VAL A 175 4.81 27.66 -15.91
C VAL A 175 4.79 26.32 -16.66
N ALA A 176 5.03 25.23 -15.95
CA ALA A 176 4.72 23.91 -16.47
C ALA A 176 3.27 23.59 -16.13
N GLU A 177 2.50 23.16 -17.13
CA GLU A 177 1.14 22.65 -16.99
C GLU A 177 1.14 21.15 -17.30
N TYR A 178 0.54 20.38 -16.42
CA TYR A 178 0.56 18.92 -16.45
C TYR A 178 -0.88 18.44 -16.71
N TRP A 179 -1.05 17.61 -17.73
CA TRP A 179 -2.31 16.96 -18.05
C TRP A 179 -2.10 15.46 -18.10
N ARG A 180 -2.80 14.70 -17.25
CA ARG A 180 -2.87 13.23 -17.34
C ARG A 180 -4.27 12.82 -17.76
N VAL A 181 -4.35 11.92 -18.75
CA VAL A 181 -5.60 11.55 -19.44
C VAL A 181 -5.69 10.04 -19.57
N ASP A 182 -5.85 9.39 -18.42
CA ASP A 182 -6.24 7.99 -18.33
C ASP A 182 -7.77 7.92 -18.23
N ASP A 183 -8.32 7.40 -17.13
CA ASP A 183 -9.77 7.25 -16.92
C ASP A 183 -10.47 8.49 -16.32
N GLY A 184 -9.81 9.65 -16.39
CA GLY A 184 -10.29 10.91 -15.84
C GLY A 184 -9.56 12.12 -16.43
N ILE A 185 -9.45 13.18 -15.64
CA ILE A 185 -8.47 14.25 -15.86
C ILE A 185 -7.72 14.45 -14.55
N GLU A 186 -6.42 14.23 -14.56
CA GLU A 186 -5.54 14.87 -13.58
C GLU A 186 -4.91 16.10 -14.24
N HIS A 187 -4.90 17.22 -13.53
CA HIS A 187 -4.46 18.50 -14.09
C HIS A 187 -3.87 19.38 -13.01
N GLY A 188 -2.68 19.91 -13.26
CA GLY A 188 -1.91 20.68 -12.28
C GLY A 188 -0.86 21.59 -12.90
N TYR A 189 -0.21 22.39 -12.07
CA TYR A 189 0.73 23.43 -12.48
C TYR A 189 1.93 23.55 -11.55
N VAL A 190 3.13 23.70 -12.13
CA VAL A 190 4.33 24.18 -11.43
C VAL A 190 4.66 25.58 -11.95
N LEU A 191 4.84 26.54 -11.06
CA LEU A 191 5.37 27.87 -11.37
C LEU A 191 6.78 27.96 -10.82
N GLU A 192 7.78 28.14 -11.69
CA GLU A 192 9.19 28.23 -11.30
C GLU A 192 9.54 29.56 -10.60
N ASP A 193 8.81 30.62 -10.93
CA ASP A 193 9.07 31.99 -10.48
C ASP A 193 7.75 32.72 -10.17
N SER A 194 7.79 33.63 -9.20
CA SER A 194 6.67 34.52 -8.86
C SER A 194 6.21 35.35 -10.08
N PRO A 195 4.95 35.22 -10.54
CA PRO A 195 4.42 36.07 -11.60
C PRO A 195 4.44 37.55 -11.23
N SER A 196 4.62 38.41 -12.23
CA SER A 196 4.64 39.87 -12.05
C SER A 196 3.24 40.44 -11.77
N GLY A 197 3.09 41.23 -10.71
CA GLY A 197 1.88 42.01 -10.42
C GLY A 197 1.66 42.21 -8.91
N GLU A 198 0.42 42.45 -8.50
CA GLU A 198 0.02 42.58 -7.09
C GLU A 198 -1.22 41.71 -6.81
N GLY A 199 -1.29 41.14 -5.61
CA GLY A 199 -2.34 40.20 -5.20
C GLY A 199 -1.90 38.73 -5.25
N PRO A 200 -2.82 37.79 -4.99
CA PRO A 200 -2.55 36.35 -5.12
C PRO A 200 -2.16 36.00 -6.56
N VAL A 201 -1.46 34.87 -6.70
CA VAL A 201 -1.26 34.20 -7.99
C VAL A 201 -2.61 33.76 -8.52
N SER A 202 -2.87 33.96 -9.82
CA SER A 202 -4.10 33.54 -10.48
C SER A 202 -3.80 32.77 -11.77
N ILE A 203 -4.36 31.57 -11.89
CA ILE A 203 -4.40 30.77 -13.13
C ILE A 203 -5.83 30.78 -13.67
N ASP A 204 -6.06 31.40 -14.82
CA ASP A 204 -7.39 31.59 -15.42
C ASP A 204 -7.69 30.52 -16.47
N LEU A 205 -8.65 29.65 -16.16
CA LEU A 205 -9.08 28.51 -16.97
C LEU A 205 -10.50 28.71 -17.48
N ARG A 206 -10.65 28.84 -18.79
CA ARG A 206 -11.95 29.04 -19.44
C ARG A 206 -12.54 27.75 -19.96
N PHE A 207 -13.80 27.54 -19.58
CA PHE A 207 -14.60 26.39 -19.97
C PHE A 207 -15.55 26.71 -21.12
N SER A 208 -15.83 25.69 -21.93
CA SER A 208 -16.99 25.61 -22.80
C SER A 208 -17.46 24.16 -22.95
N GLY A 209 -18.66 23.94 -23.49
CA GLY A 209 -19.37 22.66 -23.41
C GLY A 209 -20.17 22.53 -22.11
N LEU A 210 -19.50 22.70 -20.97
CA LEU A 210 -20.10 22.80 -19.64
C LEU A 210 -19.99 24.23 -19.08
N THR A 211 -20.84 24.55 -18.10
CA THR A 211 -20.91 25.86 -17.45
C THR A 211 -20.46 25.77 -15.98
N PRO A 212 -19.41 26.51 -15.55
CA PRO A 212 -18.97 26.48 -14.16
C PRO A 212 -19.97 27.17 -13.21
N ARG A 213 -20.09 26.60 -12.00
CA ARG A 213 -20.92 27.08 -10.89
C ARG A 213 -20.16 26.97 -9.57
N PRO A 214 -20.23 27.99 -8.69
CA PRO A 214 -19.49 27.97 -7.44
C PRO A 214 -20.21 27.12 -6.39
N LEU A 215 -19.44 26.29 -5.71
CA LEU A 215 -19.78 25.66 -4.43
C LEU A 215 -18.85 26.26 -3.35
N ALA A 216 -19.00 25.85 -2.08
CA ALA A 216 -18.26 26.47 -0.97
C ALA A 216 -16.73 26.33 -1.08
N HIS A 217 -16.26 25.15 -1.52
CA HIS A 217 -14.83 24.80 -1.67
C HIS A 217 -14.58 24.03 -2.98
N ALA A 218 -15.43 24.27 -4.01
CA ALA A 218 -15.44 23.50 -5.24
C ALA A 218 -16.08 24.25 -6.42
N VAL A 219 -15.88 23.72 -7.61
CA VAL A 219 -16.57 24.10 -8.85
C VAL A 219 -17.41 22.93 -9.36
N SER A 220 -18.66 23.22 -9.70
CA SER A 220 -19.58 22.30 -10.40
C SER A 220 -19.62 22.70 -11.87
N LEU A 221 -19.19 21.83 -12.78
CA LEU A 221 -19.34 22.04 -14.24
C LEU A 221 -20.63 21.36 -14.69
N GLN A 222 -21.61 22.18 -15.10
CA GLN A 222 -22.96 21.74 -15.38
C GLN A 222 -23.28 21.74 -16.88
N ASP A 223 -24.06 20.77 -17.33
CA ASP A 223 -24.57 20.74 -18.70
C ASP A 223 -25.69 21.77 -18.93
N THR A 224 -26.22 21.83 -20.15
CA THR A 224 -27.30 22.77 -20.53
C THR A 224 -28.66 22.49 -19.87
N SER A 225 -28.82 21.34 -19.20
CA SER A 225 -29.98 21.02 -18.36
C SER A 225 -29.78 21.38 -16.88
N GLY A 226 -28.56 21.75 -16.47
CA GLY A 226 -28.20 22.08 -15.09
C GLY A 226 -27.77 20.88 -14.25
N VAL A 227 -27.50 19.72 -14.87
CA VAL A 227 -26.94 18.55 -14.20
C VAL A 227 -25.43 18.71 -14.07
N GLU A 228 -24.89 18.46 -12.88
CA GLU A 228 -23.46 18.37 -12.61
C GLU A 228 -22.86 17.19 -13.39
N ARG A 229 -21.83 17.45 -14.20
CA ARG A 229 -21.10 16.44 -15.00
C ARG A 229 -19.65 16.31 -14.59
N VAL A 230 -19.12 17.33 -13.94
CA VAL A 230 -17.77 17.35 -13.36
C VAL A 230 -17.84 18.12 -12.07
N ARG A 231 -17.10 17.62 -11.10
CA ARG A 231 -16.86 18.31 -9.84
C ARG A 231 -15.35 18.48 -9.67
N TRP A 232 -14.97 19.67 -9.25
CA TRP A 232 -13.59 20.03 -8.95
C TRP A 232 -13.57 20.64 -7.53
N ASP A 233 -13.38 19.82 -6.49
CA ASP A 233 -13.15 20.28 -5.11
C ASP A 233 -11.65 20.46 -4.79
N ARG A 234 -11.35 20.93 -3.58
CA ARG A 234 -10.03 20.80 -2.93
C ARG A 234 -8.83 21.23 -3.78
N LEU A 235 -8.89 22.42 -4.37
CA LEU A 235 -7.69 23.06 -4.95
C LEU A 235 -6.57 23.11 -3.89
N LEU A 236 -5.50 22.37 -4.11
CA LEU A 236 -4.30 22.38 -3.26
C LEU A 236 -3.22 23.27 -3.87
N ALA A 237 -2.34 23.78 -3.01
CA ALA A 237 -1.08 24.40 -3.44
C ALA A 237 0.00 24.27 -2.36
N TRP A 238 1.27 24.23 -2.77
CA TRP A 238 2.42 24.29 -1.86
C TRP A 238 3.64 24.97 -2.48
N ASP A 239 4.63 25.23 -1.63
CA ASP A 239 5.93 25.78 -2.00
C ASP A 239 7.05 24.71 -2.05
N ALA A 240 8.25 25.07 -2.50
CA ALA A 240 9.39 24.18 -2.65
C ALA A 240 9.94 23.60 -1.33
N THR A 241 9.44 24.01 -0.17
CA THR A 241 9.71 23.39 1.14
C THR A 241 8.66 22.36 1.54
N GLY A 242 7.59 22.22 0.76
CA GLY A 242 6.41 21.42 1.08
C GLY A 242 5.37 22.17 1.94
N ALA A 243 5.54 23.48 2.16
CA ALA A 243 4.59 24.24 2.97
C ALA A 243 3.32 24.54 2.17
N THR A 244 2.15 24.16 2.72
CA THR A 244 0.86 24.37 2.05
C THR A 244 0.48 25.85 1.96
N LEU A 245 -0.01 26.27 0.80
CA LEU A 245 -0.38 27.65 0.48
C LEU A 245 -1.91 27.77 0.42
N PRO A 246 -2.54 28.81 1.02
CA PRO A 246 -3.99 29.00 0.93
C PRO A 246 -4.44 29.19 -0.52
N ALA A 247 -5.29 28.29 -1.01
CA ALA A 247 -5.78 28.27 -2.39
C ALA A 247 -7.32 28.26 -2.44
N THR A 248 -7.90 28.94 -3.45
CA THR A 248 -9.36 29.05 -3.63
C THR A 248 -9.78 29.16 -5.10
N PHE A 249 -10.98 28.70 -5.42
CA PHE A 249 -11.60 28.90 -6.74
C PHE A 249 -12.37 30.24 -6.80
N ALA A 250 -12.17 31.02 -7.86
CA ALA A 250 -12.98 32.20 -8.17
C ALA A 250 -13.58 32.14 -9.58
N ILE A 251 -14.92 32.23 -9.70
CA ILE A 251 -15.61 32.01 -10.99
C ILE A 251 -16.08 33.32 -11.60
N ARG A 252 -15.72 33.56 -12.87
CA ARG A 252 -15.96 34.79 -13.63
C ARG A 252 -16.63 34.43 -14.97
N GLY A 253 -17.92 34.10 -14.91
CA GLY A 253 -18.74 33.76 -16.08
C GLY A 253 -18.49 32.33 -16.58
N ALA A 254 -17.55 32.18 -17.52
CA ALA A 254 -17.11 30.88 -18.05
C ALA A 254 -15.68 30.52 -17.63
N THR A 255 -14.98 31.44 -16.97
CA THR A 255 -13.60 31.26 -16.49
C THR A 255 -13.61 30.92 -14.99
N VAL A 256 -12.88 29.89 -14.60
CA VAL A 256 -12.50 29.58 -13.21
C VAL A 256 -11.07 30.10 -13.03
N SER A 257 -10.81 30.79 -11.93
CA SER A 257 -9.47 31.22 -11.54
C SER A 257 -9.02 30.41 -10.33
N LEU A 258 -7.83 29.83 -10.41
CA LEU A 258 -7.15 29.19 -9.27
C LEU A 258 -6.36 30.30 -8.56
N GLU A 259 -6.91 30.83 -7.48
CA GLU A 259 -6.32 31.96 -6.74
C GLU A 259 -5.54 31.45 -5.50
N VAL A 260 -4.22 31.66 -5.48
CA VAL A 260 -3.28 31.14 -4.46
C VAL A 260 -2.52 32.26 -3.75
N ASP A 261 -2.48 32.19 -2.42
CA ASP A 261 -1.80 33.14 -1.53
C ASP A 261 -0.36 32.70 -1.22
N ASP A 262 0.56 33.05 -2.12
CA ASP A 262 1.98 32.69 -2.08
C ASP A 262 2.86 33.63 -1.25
N ARG A 263 2.30 34.53 -0.43
CA ARG A 263 3.04 35.64 0.23
C ARG A 263 4.21 35.22 1.15
N SER A 264 4.30 33.94 1.50
CA SER A 264 5.39 33.34 2.26
C SER A 264 6.12 32.21 1.54
N ALA A 265 5.80 31.95 0.26
CA ALA A 265 6.26 30.79 -0.49
C ALA A 265 7.72 30.90 -0.93
N VAL A 266 8.45 29.78 -0.83
CA VAL A 266 9.70 29.52 -1.54
C VAL A 266 9.38 28.89 -2.90
N TYR A 267 9.74 29.55 -3.99
CA TYR A 267 9.51 29.02 -5.34
C TYR A 267 10.48 27.88 -5.71
N PRO A 268 10.11 26.91 -6.58
CA PRO A 268 8.82 26.79 -7.29
C PRO A 268 7.61 26.58 -6.37
N ILE A 269 6.42 26.99 -6.83
CA ILE A 269 5.15 26.60 -6.20
C ILE A 269 4.39 25.63 -7.11
N VAL A 270 3.69 24.68 -6.51
CA VAL A 270 2.85 23.71 -7.22
C VAL A 270 1.39 23.94 -6.86
N ILE A 271 0.50 23.90 -7.84
CA ILE A 271 -0.94 24.19 -7.73
C ILE A 271 -1.71 23.06 -8.41
N ASP A 272 -2.69 22.53 -7.69
CA ASP A 272 -3.38 21.25 -7.97
C ASP A 272 -2.43 20.09 -8.38
N PRO A 273 -1.40 19.81 -7.57
CA PRO A 273 -0.43 18.75 -7.84
C PRO A 273 -1.04 17.36 -7.89
N THR A 274 -0.75 16.64 -8.97
CA THR A 274 -0.63 15.18 -8.94
C THR A 274 0.53 14.81 -8.02
N PHE A 275 0.37 13.76 -7.19
CA PHE A 275 1.40 13.27 -6.26
C PHE A 275 2.82 13.31 -6.85
N SER A 276 3.71 14.08 -6.23
CA SER A 276 5.09 14.20 -6.69
C SER A 276 5.88 12.95 -6.34
N GLN A 277 6.43 12.30 -7.37
CA GLN A 277 7.52 11.35 -7.20
C GLN A 277 8.76 12.12 -6.69
N ASP A 278 9.27 11.70 -5.54
CA ASP A 278 10.47 12.24 -4.89
C ASP A 278 11.73 11.66 -5.53
N ALA A 279 11.73 10.34 -5.71
CA ALA A 279 12.89 9.55 -6.06
C ALA A 279 12.49 8.25 -6.75
N TYR A 280 13.47 7.72 -7.46
CA TYR A 280 13.54 6.37 -7.99
C TYR A 280 14.78 5.72 -7.37
N LEU A 281 14.63 4.49 -6.90
CA LEU A 281 15.65 3.71 -6.21
C LEU A 281 15.89 2.42 -6.99
N LYS A 282 17.16 2.09 -7.19
CA LYS A 282 17.60 0.82 -7.77
C LYS A 282 18.87 0.36 -7.06
N ALA A 283 19.14 -0.94 -7.06
CA ALA A 283 20.33 -1.51 -6.43
C ALA A 283 21.62 -0.82 -6.96
N SER A 284 22.65 -0.72 -6.11
CA SER A 284 24.00 -0.27 -6.50
C SER A 284 24.65 -1.22 -7.53
N ASN A 285 24.22 -2.47 -7.51
CA ASN A 285 24.75 -3.61 -8.25
C ASN A 285 23.73 -4.27 -9.20
N SER A 286 22.60 -3.62 -9.51
CA SER A 286 21.48 -4.18 -10.29
C SER A 286 21.88 -5.04 -11.50
N GLU A 287 21.57 -6.33 -11.43
CA GLU A 287 21.74 -7.31 -12.51
C GLU A 287 20.40 -7.99 -12.86
N ALA A 288 20.39 -8.70 -13.99
CA ALA A 288 19.15 -9.18 -14.59
C ALA A 288 18.56 -10.36 -13.79
N ALA A 289 17.26 -10.27 -13.49
CA ALA A 289 16.52 -11.17 -12.59
C ALA A 289 16.89 -11.07 -11.08
N ASP A 290 17.45 -9.95 -10.61
CA ASP A 290 17.58 -9.64 -9.17
C ASP A 290 16.21 -9.45 -8.47
N TYR A 291 15.21 -8.95 -9.21
CA TYR A 291 13.87 -8.58 -8.72
C TYR A 291 13.86 -7.55 -7.58
N PHE A 292 14.70 -6.52 -7.64
CA PHE A 292 14.72 -5.42 -6.66
C PHE A 292 13.36 -4.72 -6.59
N GLY A 293 12.77 -4.65 -5.39
CA GLY A 293 11.42 -4.10 -5.19
C GLY A 293 10.30 -5.14 -5.19
N ALA A 294 10.61 -6.44 -5.27
CA ALA A 294 9.63 -7.50 -5.08
C ALA A 294 8.96 -7.47 -3.69
N SER A 295 9.69 -7.05 -2.66
CA SER A 295 9.15 -6.71 -1.34
C SER A 295 9.76 -5.41 -0.83
N ILE A 296 8.96 -4.59 -0.14
CA ILE A 296 9.37 -3.28 0.40
C ILE A 296 8.65 -3.00 1.71
N ASP A 297 9.30 -2.24 2.60
CA ASP A 297 8.65 -1.67 3.80
C ASP A 297 9.39 -0.39 4.27
N ILE A 298 8.73 0.47 5.06
CA ILE A 298 9.23 1.79 5.47
C ILE A 298 8.86 2.17 6.92
N SER A 299 9.88 2.47 7.72
CA SER A 299 9.74 2.99 9.08
C SER A 299 10.20 4.44 9.16
N GLY A 300 9.32 5.36 8.77
CA GLY A 300 9.57 6.80 8.74
C GLY A 300 10.57 7.20 7.64
N ASP A 301 11.77 7.62 8.02
CA ASP A 301 12.84 8.04 7.09
C ASP A 301 13.84 6.90 6.76
N THR A 302 13.47 5.64 7.01
CA THR A 302 14.26 4.44 6.65
C THR A 302 13.35 3.43 5.95
N LEU A 303 13.73 3.00 4.75
CA LEU A 303 13.04 1.93 4.01
C LEU A 303 13.97 0.75 3.75
N VAL A 304 13.36 -0.42 3.59
CA VAL A 304 14.02 -1.68 3.22
C VAL A 304 13.40 -2.21 1.92
N VAL A 305 14.24 -2.79 1.06
CA VAL A 305 13.85 -3.36 -0.24
C VAL A 305 14.46 -4.74 -0.40
N GLY A 306 13.65 -5.75 -0.69
CA GLY A 306 14.10 -7.08 -1.07
C GLY A 306 14.45 -7.19 -2.57
N ALA A 307 15.44 -8.02 -2.88
CA ALA A 307 15.82 -8.45 -4.23
C ALA A 307 16.18 -9.94 -4.16
N TRP A 308 15.15 -10.80 -4.17
CA TRP A 308 15.29 -12.21 -3.83
C TRP A 308 16.06 -13.03 -4.87
N GLY A 309 16.24 -12.52 -6.09
CA GLY A 309 16.95 -13.22 -7.17
C GLY A 309 18.47 -12.99 -7.20
N GLU A 310 19.00 -12.12 -6.33
CA GLU A 310 20.39 -11.65 -6.43
C GLU A 310 21.46 -12.69 -6.02
N ASP A 311 22.56 -12.74 -6.78
CA ASP A 311 23.50 -13.87 -6.87
C ASP A 311 24.73 -13.82 -5.91
N SER A 312 24.83 -12.88 -4.96
CA SER A 312 26.01 -12.77 -4.08
C SER A 312 26.04 -13.81 -2.95
N ALA A 313 27.22 -14.41 -2.70
CA ALA A 313 27.43 -15.39 -1.63
C ALA A 313 27.75 -14.76 -0.26
N ASP A 314 28.15 -13.48 -0.22
CA ASP A 314 28.40 -12.75 1.03
C ASP A 314 28.05 -11.25 0.93
N SER A 315 28.42 -10.45 1.93
CA SER A 315 28.19 -9.00 2.01
C SER A 315 28.93 -8.14 0.95
N THR A 316 29.43 -8.71 -0.15
CA THR A 316 30.11 -7.99 -1.22
C THR A 316 29.28 -7.96 -2.51
N GLU A 317 28.56 -6.84 -2.69
CA GLU A 317 27.66 -6.46 -3.82
C GLU A 317 28.20 -6.68 -5.27
N SER A 318 29.42 -7.18 -5.46
CA SER A 318 30.03 -7.45 -6.78
C SER A 318 30.41 -8.92 -6.97
N ASP A 319 29.90 -9.81 -6.11
CA ASP A 319 30.01 -11.26 -6.23
C ASP A 319 28.71 -11.81 -6.82
N ASN A 320 28.79 -12.64 -7.86
CA ASN A 320 27.62 -13.28 -8.48
C ASN A 320 27.96 -14.77 -8.63
N THR A 321 28.14 -15.48 -7.51
CA THR A 321 28.60 -16.88 -7.50
C THR A 321 27.63 -17.88 -6.86
N GLU A 322 26.60 -17.43 -6.17
CA GLU A 322 25.64 -18.28 -5.46
C GLU A 322 24.20 -17.91 -5.88
N LEU A 323 23.74 -18.59 -6.94
CA LEU A 323 22.55 -18.21 -7.72
C LEU A 323 21.29 -18.04 -6.87
N GLN A 324 20.60 -16.90 -7.00
CA GLN A 324 19.31 -16.62 -6.32
C GLN A 324 19.36 -16.77 -4.79
N ALA A 325 20.53 -16.51 -4.19
CA ALA A 325 20.68 -16.42 -2.74
C ALA A 325 19.87 -15.26 -2.14
N GLY A 326 19.70 -14.17 -2.89
CA GLY A 326 18.84 -13.03 -2.60
C GLY A 326 19.43 -12.01 -1.61
N ALA A 327 19.06 -10.74 -1.74
CA ALA A 327 19.59 -9.61 -0.97
C ALA A 327 18.47 -8.73 -0.38
N ALA A 328 18.82 -7.89 0.60
CA ALA A 328 17.97 -6.79 1.04
C ALA A 328 18.77 -5.49 1.22
N TYR A 329 18.22 -4.37 0.74
CA TYR A 329 18.87 -3.06 0.69
C TYR A 329 18.17 -2.09 1.63
N VAL A 330 18.94 -1.31 2.39
CA VAL A 330 18.39 -0.29 3.31
C VAL A 330 18.72 1.09 2.78
N PHE A 331 17.68 1.91 2.53
CA PHE A 331 17.84 3.31 2.16
C PHE A 331 17.36 4.21 3.30
N VAL A 332 18.10 5.30 3.54
CA VAL A 332 17.75 6.32 4.54
C VAL A 332 17.66 7.68 3.88
N ARG A 333 16.67 8.46 4.31
CA ARG A 333 16.46 9.82 3.82
C ARG A 333 17.48 10.78 4.43
N SER A 334 18.19 11.50 3.58
CA SER A 334 19.20 12.50 3.94
C SER A 334 18.73 13.90 3.50
N GLY A 335 17.64 14.38 4.11
CA GLY A 335 16.99 15.64 3.74
C GLY A 335 15.96 15.43 2.63
N SER A 336 16.21 15.97 1.43
CA SER A 336 15.32 15.81 0.27
C SER A 336 15.63 14.59 -0.60
N THR A 337 16.75 13.91 -0.37
CA THR A 337 17.21 12.74 -1.17
C THR A 337 17.30 11.48 -0.31
N TRP A 338 17.20 10.32 -0.95
CA TRP A 338 17.49 9.02 -0.33
C TRP A 338 18.95 8.62 -0.59
N VAL A 339 19.54 7.82 0.31
CA VAL A 339 20.86 7.20 0.12
C VAL A 339 20.82 5.76 0.61
N GLN A 340 21.47 4.84 -0.11
CA GLN A 340 21.72 3.47 0.35
C GLN A 340 22.63 3.52 1.57
N GLN A 341 22.12 3.08 2.72
CA GLN A 341 22.83 3.02 4.00
C GLN A 341 23.50 1.65 4.20
N ALA A 342 22.86 0.57 3.76
CA ALA A 342 23.39 -0.78 3.91
C ALA A 342 22.87 -1.72 2.82
N TYR A 343 23.65 -2.78 2.64
CA TYR A 343 23.32 -4.00 1.91
C TYR A 343 23.34 -5.15 2.94
N LEU A 344 22.32 -5.99 2.92
CA LEU A 344 22.09 -7.07 3.88
C LEU A 344 22.04 -8.41 3.12
N LYS A 345 22.68 -9.42 3.71
CA LYS A 345 22.71 -10.81 3.25
C LYS A 345 22.62 -11.75 4.44
N ALA A 346 22.12 -12.97 4.21
CA ALA A 346 22.34 -14.08 5.11
C ALA A 346 23.84 -14.29 5.35
N ARG A 347 24.25 -14.66 6.57
CA ARG A 347 25.65 -14.90 6.91
C ARG A 347 26.23 -16.16 6.25
N TYR A 348 25.36 -17.11 5.93
CA TYR A 348 25.65 -18.32 5.16
C TYR A 348 24.60 -18.42 4.07
N ALA A 349 24.73 -17.61 3.02
CA ALA A 349 23.90 -17.70 1.84
C ALA A 349 24.19 -19.00 1.07
N GLY A 350 23.14 -19.68 0.62
CA GLY A 350 23.15 -20.76 -0.35
C GLY A 350 22.26 -20.46 -1.55
N ALA A 351 22.52 -21.14 -2.66
CA ALA A 351 21.78 -20.93 -3.89
C ALA A 351 20.29 -21.31 -3.74
N ASP A 352 19.42 -20.48 -4.30
CA ASP A 352 17.95 -20.52 -4.21
C ASP A 352 17.36 -20.29 -2.80
N ASP A 353 18.13 -19.87 -1.78
CA ASP A 353 17.60 -19.52 -0.44
C ASP A 353 16.57 -18.37 -0.48
N ARG A 354 16.69 -17.47 -1.48
CA ARG A 354 15.83 -16.30 -1.73
C ARG A 354 15.65 -15.36 -0.53
N PHE A 355 16.75 -15.02 0.14
CA PHE A 355 16.77 -13.96 1.16
C PHE A 355 16.28 -12.63 0.57
N GLY A 356 15.34 -11.96 1.23
CA GLY A 356 14.69 -10.76 0.67
C GLY A 356 13.40 -11.07 -0.11
N PHE A 357 12.90 -12.30 -0.09
CA PHE A 357 11.56 -12.62 -0.60
C PHE A 357 10.48 -11.79 0.11
N SER A 358 10.57 -11.66 1.42
CA SER A 358 9.79 -10.70 2.23
C SER A 358 10.69 -9.87 3.15
N VAL A 359 10.29 -8.64 3.45
CA VAL A 359 11.00 -7.69 4.32
C VAL A 359 10.03 -6.88 5.18
N ALA A 360 10.42 -6.52 6.40
CA ALA A 360 9.66 -5.62 7.28
C ALA A 360 10.60 -4.82 8.21
N ILE A 361 10.21 -3.64 8.68
CA ILE A 361 11.04 -2.70 9.45
C ILE A 361 10.28 -1.93 10.56
N SER A 362 10.71 -2.14 11.81
CA SER A 362 10.27 -1.36 12.97
C SER A 362 11.41 -0.54 13.56
N GLY A 363 11.51 0.72 13.10
CA GLY A 363 12.45 1.75 13.57
C GLY A 363 13.93 1.44 13.31
N ASP A 364 14.55 0.72 14.25
CA ASP A 364 15.97 0.32 14.23
C ASP A 364 16.14 -1.21 14.08
N THR A 365 15.06 -1.93 13.76
CA THR A 365 15.05 -3.40 13.55
C THR A 365 14.41 -3.73 12.21
N ILE A 366 15.08 -4.57 11.41
CA ILE A 366 14.60 -5.13 10.14
C ILE A 366 14.44 -6.65 10.31
N VAL A 367 13.42 -7.22 9.67
CA VAL A 367 13.27 -8.66 9.45
C VAL A 367 13.33 -8.94 7.95
N VAL A 368 14.02 -10.01 7.56
CA VAL A 368 14.11 -10.46 6.16
C VAL A 368 13.78 -11.95 6.10
N GLY A 369 12.83 -12.34 5.24
CA GLY A 369 12.46 -13.72 4.96
C GLY A 369 13.35 -14.38 3.90
N ALA A 370 13.53 -15.69 4.03
CA ALA A 370 14.24 -16.58 3.10
C ALA A 370 13.50 -17.94 3.09
N PRO A 371 12.34 -18.07 2.43
CA PRO A 371 11.44 -19.23 2.57
C PRO A 371 12.02 -20.54 2.04
N HIS A 372 13.07 -20.48 1.21
CA HIS A 372 13.70 -21.65 0.61
C HIS A 372 14.94 -22.15 1.39
N GLU A 373 15.34 -21.46 2.47
CA GLU A 373 16.53 -21.75 3.26
C GLU A 373 16.61 -23.21 3.77
N ASP A 374 17.66 -23.90 3.34
CA ASP A 374 17.76 -25.37 3.29
C ASP A 374 18.24 -26.04 4.61
N SER A 375 18.57 -25.26 5.64
CA SER A 375 19.16 -25.77 6.88
C SER A 375 18.15 -26.46 7.78
N ASN A 376 18.56 -27.60 8.33
CA ASN A 376 17.81 -28.35 9.36
C ASN A 376 17.91 -27.74 10.77
N ALA A 377 18.43 -26.52 10.90
CA ALA A 377 18.61 -25.86 12.18
C ALA A 377 17.30 -25.74 12.97
N GLN A 378 17.30 -26.29 14.18
CA GLN A 378 16.20 -26.20 15.13
C GLN A 378 16.43 -25.03 16.09
N SER A 379 15.36 -24.30 16.40
CA SER A 379 15.36 -23.11 17.25
C SER A 379 16.22 -21.95 16.74
N ILE A 380 16.06 -20.80 17.39
CA ILE A 380 16.77 -19.56 17.05
C ILE A 380 18.30 -19.68 17.24
N ASP A 381 19.06 -19.04 16.36
CA ASP A 381 20.54 -19.07 16.33
C ASP A 381 21.14 -20.49 16.25
N GLY A 382 20.41 -21.41 15.61
CA GLY A 382 20.90 -22.74 15.24
C GLY A 382 22.01 -22.72 14.19
N ASN A 383 22.48 -23.90 13.76
CA ASN A 383 23.59 -23.98 12.81
C ASN A 383 23.12 -23.74 11.36
N GLU A 384 23.13 -22.47 10.94
CA GLU A 384 22.86 -21.98 9.58
C GLU A 384 23.47 -22.88 8.48
N SER A 385 24.71 -23.38 8.63
CA SER A 385 25.40 -24.15 7.59
C SER A 385 25.00 -25.65 7.42
N ASN A 386 23.76 -26.05 7.69
CA ASN A 386 23.36 -27.47 7.73
C ASN A 386 22.24 -27.84 6.73
N ASN A 387 22.47 -27.46 5.47
CA ASN A 387 21.63 -27.65 4.28
C ASN A 387 21.33 -29.14 4.01
N SER A 388 20.38 -29.69 4.75
CA SER A 388 20.07 -31.13 4.81
C SER A 388 18.57 -31.41 4.88
N ALA A 389 17.73 -30.38 4.83
CA ALA A 389 16.27 -30.49 4.88
C ALA A 389 15.68 -29.38 4.02
N SER A 390 15.28 -29.73 2.80
CA SER A 390 15.04 -28.73 1.76
C SER A 390 13.85 -27.81 2.04
N ASN A 391 13.96 -26.54 1.64
CA ASN A 391 12.88 -25.56 1.68
C ASN A 391 12.19 -25.39 3.06
N LEU A 392 12.90 -25.61 4.18
CA LEU A 392 12.33 -25.35 5.51
C LEU A 392 12.14 -23.86 5.78
N GLY A 393 13.01 -23.02 5.19
CA GLY A 393 12.93 -21.57 5.27
C GLY A 393 13.45 -20.98 6.57
N ALA A 394 13.73 -19.68 6.55
CA ALA A 394 14.19 -18.89 7.70
C ALA A 394 13.70 -17.44 7.64
N ALA A 395 13.80 -16.74 8.77
CA ALA A 395 13.84 -15.29 8.80
C ALA A 395 15.12 -14.80 9.51
N TYR A 396 15.59 -13.61 9.18
CA TYR A 396 16.81 -13.01 9.72
C TYR A 396 16.49 -11.64 10.31
N VAL A 397 16.91 -11.39 11.55
CA VAL A 397 16.68 -10.10 12.21
C VAL A 397 17.95 -9.27 12.20
N PHE A 398 17.90 -8.06 11.65
CA PHE A 398 18.98 -7.08 11.64
C PHE A 398 18.65 -5.91 12.55
N VAL A 399 19.66 -5.34 13.21
CA VAL A 399 19.51 -4.12 14.03
C VAL A 399 20.54 -3.06 13.66
N ARG A 400 20.14 -1.79 13.81
CA ARG A 400 20.98 -0.60 13.58
C ARG A 400 21.71 -0.16 14.84
N ASP A 401 23.02 0.06 14.72
CA ASP A 401 23.83 0.86 15.65
C ASP A 401 24.46 2.03 14.87
N GLY A 402 23.99 3.25 15.16
CA GLY A 402 24.36 4.45 14.43
C GLY A 402 23.94 4.41 12.95
N THR A 403 24.88 4.07 12.06
CA THR A 403 24.65 3.91 10.61
C THR A 403 24.95 2.50 10.12
N SER A 404 25.32 1.57 11.00
CA SER A 404 25.68 0.19 10.66
C SER A 404 24.55 -0.76 11.03
N TRP A 405 24.23 -1.67 10.13
CA TRP A 405 23.28 -2.76 10.37
C TRP A 405 24.04 -4.07 10.60
N SER A 406 23.50 -4.95 11.44
CA SER A 406 24.08 -6.26 11.71
C SER A 406 23.02 -7.28 12.11
N GLN A 407 23.19 -8.54 11.68
CA GLN A 407 22.34 -9.67 12.07
C GLN A 407 22.39 -9.86 13.59
N GLN A 408 21.25 -9.66 14.24
CA GLN A 408 21.02 -9.89 15.67
C GLN A 408 20.59 -11.33 15.96
N ALA A 409 19.82 -11.96 15.05
CA ALA A 409 19.35 -13.33 15.19
C ALA A 409 19.07 -14.01 13.83
N TYR A 410 19.18 -15.33 13.81
CA TYR A 410 18.69 -16.23 12.75
C TYR A 410 17.50 -17.01 13.29
N VAL A 411 16.33 -16.82 12.68
CA VAL A 411 15.03 -17.26 13.18
C VAL A 411 14.56 -18.48 12.39
N LYS A 412 14.59 -19.64 13.05
CA LYS A 412 13.95 -20.88 12.61
C LYS A 412 12.79 -21.22 13.53
N ALA A 413 11.82 -21.94 12.97
CA ALA A 413 10.74 -22.57 13.72
C ALA A 413 11.28 -23.66 14.67
N ASP A 414 10.74 -23.75 15.88
CA ASP A 414 10.73 -25.02 16.61
C ASP A 414 9.70 -25.94 15.95
N HIS A 415 10.13 -26.83 15.04
CA HIS A 415 9.27 -27.85 14.43
C HIS A 415 8.82 -28.88 15.49
N PRO A 416 7.55 -28.87 15.98
CA PRO A 416 7.14 -29.73 17.09
C PRO A 416 6.67 -31.12 16.61
N ASP A 417 6.16 -31.14 15.37
CA ASP A 417 5.26 -32.17 14.86
C ASP A 417 6.04 -33.08 13.90
N ALA A 418 6.71 -34.09 14.48
CA ALA A 418 7.64 -35.00 13.78
C ALA A 418 6.98 -35.98 12.77
N CYS A 419 5.78 -35.71 12.29
CA CYS A 419 5.05 -36.54 11.33
C CYS A 419 5.46 -36.26 9.87
N CYS A 420 5.58 -34.98 9.48
CA CYS A 420 5.79 -34.56 8.08
C CYS A 420 6.74 -33.35 8.00
N PRO A 421 8.08 -33.54 8.01
CA PRO A 421 9.01 -32.47 7.68
C PRO A 421 9.05 -32.28 6.16
N THR A 422 8.18 -31.42 5.63
CA THR A 422 8.06 -31.10 4.21
C THR A 422 7.85 -29.61 4.02
N GLU A 423 8.91 -28.91 3.63
CA GLU A 423 8.85 -27.61 2.95
C GLU A 423 7.95 -26.57 3.67
N ASP A 424 8.14 -26.42 5.00
CA ASP A 424 7.36 -25.52 5.87
C ASP A 424 7.36 -24.05 5.36
N ARG A 425 8.34 -23.66 4.53
CA ARG A 425 8.45 -22.31 3.90
C ARG A 425 8.47 -21.17 4.93
N VAL A 426 9.15 -21.36 6.06
CA VAL A 426 9.24 -20.36 7.14
C VAL A 426 9.90 -19.08 6.61
N GLY A 427 9.28 -17.93 6.83
CA GLY A 427 9.77 -16.65 6.28
C GLY A 427 9.25 -16.33 4.89
N TRP A 428 8.19 -17.00 4.44
CA TRP A 428 7.44 -16.61 3.24
C TRP A 428 6.91 -15.19 3.38
N ALA A 429 6.17 -14.90 4.46
CA ALA A 429 5.85 -13.54 4.88
C ALA A 429 6.47 -13.22 6.25
N VAL A 430 6.82 -11.96 6.49
CA VAL A 430 7.32 -11.45 7.78
C VAL A 430 6.72 -10.09 8.09
N ASP A 431 6.47 -9.80 9.37
CA ASP A 431 6.13 -8.46 9.85
C ASP A 431 6.65 -8.24 11.29
N ILE A 432 6.85 -6.98 11.71
CA ILE A 432 7.42 -6.58 13.00
C ILE A 432 6.80 -5.30 13.57
N ASP A 433 6.18 -5.42 14.77
CA ASP A 433 5.90 -4.27 15.63
C ASP A 433 6.80 -4.29 16.87
N GLY A 434 7.80 -3.39 16.86
CA GLY A 434 8.65 -3.05 17.99
C GLY A 434 9.53 -4.19 18.49
N ASP A 435 8.98 -5.00 19.40
CA ASP A 435 9.62 -6.17 20.03
C ASP A 435 8.89 -7.49 19.69
N THR A 436 7.90 -7.50 18.78
CA THR A 436 7.17 -8.69 18.32
C THR A 436 7.33 -8.88 16.81
N ILE A 437 7.62 -10.11 16.36
CA ILE A 437 7.71 -10.49 14.95
C ILE A 437 6.69 -11.60 14.66
N ALA A 438 6.03 -11.53 13.51
CA ALA A 438 5.29 -12.63 12.90
C ALA A 438 6.07 -13.19 11.70
N VAL A 439 6.10 -14.51 11.56
CA VAL A 439 6.77 -15.22 10.47
C VAL A 439 5.81 -16.28 9.92
N GLY A 440 5.37 -16.08 8.67
CA GLY A 440 4.52 -17.01 7.93
C GLY A 440 5.26 -18.29 7.52
N ALA A 441 4.52 -19.38 7.44
CA ALA A 441 4.99 -20.71 7.07
C ALA A 441 3.85 -21.50 6.39
N PRO A 442 3.50 -21.19 5.12
CA PRO A 442 2.33 -21.75 4.45
C PRO A 442 2.38 -23.28 4.25
N GLY A 443 3.58 -23.85 4.10
CA GLY A 443 3.74 -25.32 3.97
C GLY A 443 3.52 -26.10 5.28
N GLN A 444 3.40 -25.41 6.43
CA GLN A 444 3.36 -26.06 7.75
C GLN A 444 2.22 -27.09 7.82
N THR A 445 2.59 -28.33 8.13
CA THR A 445 1.67 -29.47 8.20
C THR A 445 1.62 -30.02 9.62
N TRP A 446 0.41 -30.21 10.17
CA TRP A 446 0.24 -30.62 11.57
C TRP A 446 -0.84 -31.69 11.83
N SER A 447 -1.68 -31.99 10.84
CA SER A 447 -2.66 -33.08 10.88
C SER A 447 -2.23 -34.26 10.01
N GLU A 448 -2.31 -35.49 10.54
CA GLU A 448 -2.00 -36.71 9.76
C GLU A 448 -2.96 -36.85 8.55
N GLY A 449 -2.42 -36.74 7.34
CA GLY A 449 -3.15 -36.95 6.08
C GLY A 449 -3.64 -35.69 5.38
N LEU A 450 -3.34 -34.51 5.94
CA LEU A 450 -3.42 -33.20 5.28
C LEU A 450 -1.99 -32.71 4.96
N THR A 451 -1.84 -31.72 4.09
CA THR A 451 -0.58 -31.00 3.80
C THR A 451 -0.87 -29.52 3.63
N ASP A 452 0.17 -28.67 3.75
CA ASP A 452 0.12 -27.24 3.39
C ASP A 452 -1.05 -26.51 4.06
N GLN A 453 -1.23 -26.79 5.36
CA GLN A 453 -2.29 -26.20 6.18
C GLN A 453 -1.95 -24.79 6.64
N GLY A 454 -0.65 -24.50 6.72
CA GLY A 454 -0.09 -23.23 7.12
C GLY A 454 -0.03 -22.98 8.63
N ALA A 455 0.90 -22.11 9.02
CA ALA A 455 1.02 -21.56 10.36
C ALA A 455 1.73 -20.20 10.37
N VAL A 456 1.61 -19.46 11.47
CA VAL A 456 2.39 -18.24 11.74
C VAL A 456 3.13 -18.39 13.07
N TYR A 457 4.45 -18.30 13.02
CA TYR A 457 5.33 -18.34 14.18
C TYR A 457 5.49 -16.92 14.75
N ILE A 458 5.23 -16.75 16.05
CA ILE A 458 5.36 -15.45 16.71
C ILE A 458 6.63 -15.46 17.57
N PHE A 459 7.51 -14.47 17.37
CA PHE A 459 8.72 -14.27 18.15
C PHE A 459 8.66 -12.95 18.93
N HIS A 460 9.30 -12.90 20.10
CA HIS A 460 9.32 -11.73 20.96
C HIS A 460 10.73 -11.45 21.52
N ARG A 461 11.15 -10.19 21.53
CA ARG A 461 12.45 -9.72 22.02
C ARG A 461 12.41 -9.33 23.49
N VAL A 462 13.44 -9.70 24.24
CA VAL A 462 13.71 -9.17 25.58
C VAL A 462 15.16 -8.70 25.64
N GLY A 463 15.36 -7.39 25.55
CA GLY A 463 16.69 -6.79 25.43
C GLY A 463 17.27 -7.02 24.03
N THR A 464 18.20 -7.95 23.89
CA THR A 464 18.77 -8.38 22.60
C THR A 464 18.45 -9.84 22.25
N THR A 465 17.72 -10.54 23.10
CA THR A 465 17.39 -11.97 22.91
C THR A 465 15.99 -12.10 22.36
N TRP A 466 15.87 -12.69 21.18
CA TRP A 466 14.60 -13.14 20.59
C TRP A 466 14.26 -14.56 21.08
N SER A 467 12.97 -14.89 21.09
CA SER A 467 12.47 -16.22 21.48
C SER A 467 11.07 -16.45 20.90
N GLN A 468 10.72 -17.69 20.57
CA GLN A 468 9.38 -18.02 20.10
C GLN A 468 8.36 -17.83 21.24
N GLN A 469 7.42 -16.91 21.05
CA GLN A 469 6.32 -16.62 21.98
C GLN A 469 5.14 -17.58 21.79
N GLY A 470 4.90 -18.02 20.54
CA GLY A 470 3.79 -18.91 20.22
C GLY A 470 3.81 -19.41 18.77
N LEU A 471 2.81 -20.21 18.45
CA LEU A 471 2.50 -20.70 17.11
C LEU A 471 1.00 -20.49 16.90
N VAL A 472 0.64 -19.78 15.83
CA VAL A 472 -0.72 -19.45 15.42
C VAL A 472 -1.09 -20.34 14.24
N LYS A 473 -2.33 -20.85 14.24
CA LYS A 473 -2.92 -21.72 13.21
C LYS A 473 -4.39 -21.31 13.05
N GLY A 474 -4.93 -21.34 11.84
CA GLY A 474 -6.35 -21.06 11.60
C GLY A 474 -7.23 -22.10 12.30
N SER A 475 -8.41 -21.70 12.81
CA SER A 475 -9.34 -22.63 13.44
C SER A 475 -9.99 -23.62 12.45
N THR A 476 -9.96 -23.29 11.16
CA THR A 476 -10.57 -24.02 10.04
C THR A 476 -9.59 -24.50 8.97
N SER A 477 -8.27 -24.25 9.10
CA SER A 477 -7.29 -24.54 8.03
C SER A 477 -7.30 -26.01 7.58
N GLY A 478 -7.75 -26.25 6.35
CA GLY A 478 -7.91 -27.54 5.68
C GLY A 478 -6.59 -28.14 5.20
N SER A 479 -6.43 -28.28 3.88
CA SER A 479 -5.26 -28.90 3.24
C SER A 479 -4.99 -28.28 1.87
N GLY A 480 -4.08 -27.32 1.82
CA GLY A 480 -3.82 -26.46 0.66
C GLY A 480 -4.04 -24.98 0.96
N ASP A 481 -4.74 -24.64 2.06
CA ASP A 481 -5.12 -23.28 2.46
C ASP A 481 -3.96 -22.27 2.60
N GLU A 482 -2.72 -22.77 2.76
CA GLU A 482 -1.49 -21.96 2.85
C GLU A 482 -1.54 -20.86 3.93
N PHE A 483 -2.23 -21.08 5.06
CA PHE A 483 -2.38 -20.10 6.15
C PHE A 483 -1.03 -19.51 6.60
N GLY A 484 -0.89 -18.19 6.51
CA GLY A 484 0.39 -17.51 6.73
C GLY A 484 1.17 -17.19 5.44
N GLU A 485 0.57 -17.38 4.28
CA GLU A 485 1.02 -16.80 3.00
C GLU A 485 1.21 -15.28 3.11
N ALA A 486 0.33 -14.59 3.85
CA ALA A 486 0.46 -13.17 4.16
C ALA A 486 0.23 -12.92 5.66
N VAL A 487 0.95 -11.95 6.26
CA VAL A 487 0.82 -11.57 7.68
C VAL A 487 0.95 -10.06 7.86
N SER A 488 0.21 -9.49 8.82
CA SER A 488 0.41 -8.11 9.27
C SER A 488 0.11 -7.94 10.77
N LEU A 489 0.92 -7.17 11.49
CA LEU A 489 0.93 -6.96 12.93
C LEU A 489 0.64 -5.50 13.31
N SER A 490 -0.21 -5.31 14.32
CA SER A 490 -0.39 -4.00 14.96
C SER A 490 -0.62 -4.16 16.47
N GLY A 491 0.43 -3.92 17.27
CA GLY A 491 0.41 -3.99 18.73
C GLY A 491 0.13 -5.37 19.30
N ASP A 492 -1.13 -5.60 19.65
CA ASP A 492 -1.66 -6.88 20.15
C ASP A 492 -2.66 -7.51 19.15
N SER A 493 -2.75 -7.01 17.91
CA SER A 493 -3.54 -7.60 16.83
C SER A 493 -2.64 -8.17 15.73
N LEU A 494 -3.09 -9.25 15.09
CA LEU A 494 -2.43 -9.93 13.98
C LEU A 494 -3.50 -10.27 12.93
N LEU A 495 -3.21 -10.03 11.66
CA LEU A 495 -4.02 -10.43 10.51
C LEU A 495 -3.21 -11.43 9.68
N VAL A 496 -3.85 -12.51 9.22
CA VAL A 496 -3.20 -13.61 8.49
C VAL A 496 -4.03 -13.96 7.25
N GLY A 497 -3.38 -14.07 6.09
CA GLY A 497 -3.97 -14.53 4.84
C GLY A 497 -3.89 -16.04 4.65
N ALA A 498 -4.84 -16.57 3.85
CA ALA A 498 -4.92 -17.95 3.40
C ALA A 498 -5.68 -17.95 2.05
N SER A 499 -5.02 -17.58 0.95
CA SER A 499 -5.74 -17.30 -0.31
C SER A 499 -6.26 -18.55 -1.03
N GLU A 500 -5.68 -19.72 -0.74
CA GLU A 500 -6.06 -21.03 -1.28
C GLU A 500 -7.14 -21.75 -0.44
N GLU A 501 -7.88 -21.02 0.41
CA GLU A 501 -8.97 -21.59 1.23
C GLU A 501 -10.26 -21.84 0.41
N ASP A 502 -10.79 -23.07 0.48
CA ASP A 502 -11.82 -23.61 -0.41
C ASP A 502 -13.30 -23.35 0.06
N SER A 503 -13.59 -22.39 0.96
CA SER A 503 -14.96 -22.15 1.48
C SER A 503 -15.82 -21.22 0.61
N ASP A 504 -17.12 -21.54 0.46
CA ASP A 504 -18.14 -20.65 -0.13
C ASP A 504 -18.75 -19.63 0.85
N SER A 505 -18.29 -19.63 2.11
CA SER A 505 -18.85 -18.78 3.16
C SER A 505 -18.45 -17.31 3.01
N THR A 506 -19.31 -16.38 3.45
CA THR A 506 -19.20 -14.94 3.16
C THR A 506 -19.23 -14.06 4.41
N GLY A 507 -18.52 -12.93 4.35
CA GLY A 507 -18.50 -11.92 5.41
C GLY A 507 -17.64 -12.30 6.62
N VAL A 508 -18.19 -12.21 7.84
CA VAL A 508 -17.41 -12.38 9.09
C VAL A 508 -18.02 -13.46 9.97
N GLY A 509 -17.19 -14.41 10.41
CA GLY A 509 -17.61 -15.50 11.28
C GLY A 509 -18.41 -16.59 10.58
N GLY A 510 -18.10 -16.86 9.30
CA GLY A 510 -18.53 -18.04 8.56
C GLY A 510 -17.93 -19.34 9.11
N SER A 511 -17.99 -20.39 8.30
CA SER A 511 -17.39 -21.70 8.61
C SER A 511 -17.03 -22.41 7.33
N ASP A 512 -15.81 -22.94 7.28
CA ASP A 512 -15.31 -23.76 6.18
C ASP A 512 -16.21 -24.97 5.83
N ASN A 513 -16.17 -25.34 4.55
CA ASN A 513 -16.97 -26.39 3.92
C ASN A 513 -16.38 -27.01 2.62
N ASP A 514 -15.17 -26.66 2.16
CA ASP A 514 -14.57 -27.16 0.90
C ASP A 514 -15.45 -27.02 -0.39
N ASP A 515 -16.41 -26.08 -0.45
CA ASP A 515 -17.41 -26.00 -1.55
C ASP A 515 -17.06 -25.02 -2.70
N SER A 516 -16.06 -24.14 -2.57
CA SER A 516 -15.68 -23.14 -3.60
C SER A 516 -14.16 -22.93 -3.68
N SER A 517 -13.51 -23.42 -4.74
CA SER A 517 -12.05 -23.51 -4.81
C SER A 517 -11.33 -22.17 -4.81
N GLU A 518 -10.15 -22.10 -4.17
CA GLU A 518 -9.20 -20.98 -4.32
C GLU A 518 -9.86 -19.59 -4.05
N ALA A 519 -10.91 -19.60 -3.20
CA ALA A 519 -11.78 -18.47 -2.92
C ALA A 519 -11.22 -17.57 -1.81
N GLY A 520 -10.47 -18.18 -0.88
CA GLY A 520 -9.56 -17.53 0.05
C GLY A 520 -10.21 -16.92 1.29
N ALA A 521 -9.42 -16.84 2.37
CA ALA A 521 -9.81 -16.34 3.68
C ALA A 521 -8.74 -15.44 4.31
N ALA A 522 -9.14 -14.66 5.32
CA ALA A 522 -8.22 -13.98 6.22
C ALA A 522 -8.67 -14.10 7.68
N TYR A 523 -7.73 -14.14 8.62
CA TYR A 523 -7.98 -14.45 10.02
C TYR A 523 -7.38 -13.38 10.92
N VAL A 524 -8.18 -12.80 11.82
CA VAL A 524 -7.72 -11.85 12.83
C VAL A 524 -7.49 -12.58 14.15
N PHE A 525 -6.31 -12.40 14.75
CA PHE A 525 -5.97 -12.84 16.10
C PHE A 525 -5.72 -11.64 17.01
N THR A 526 -5.97 -11.81 18.30
CA THR A 526 -5.63 -10.84 19.35
C THR A 526 -4.78 -11.49 20.42
N ARG A 527 -3.73 -10.81 20.90
CA ARG A 527 -2.88 -11.24 22.00
C ARG A 527 -3.47 -10.81 23.34
N THR A 528 -3.39 -11.69 24.33
CA THR A 528 -3.55 -11.36 25.75
C THR A 528 -2.40 -11.99 26.53
N GLY A 529 -1.47 -11.14 26.98
CA GLY A 529 -0.22 -11.59 27.60
C GLY A 529 0.72 -12.22 26.58
N SER A 530 0.81 -13.55 26.56
CA SER A 530 1.56 -14.32 25.56
C SER A 530 0.69 -15.28 24.74
N THR A 531 -0.63 -15.25 24.92
CA THR A 531 -1.57 -16.11 24.20
C THR A 531 -2.23 -15.32 23.10
N TRP A 532 -2.10 -15.80 21.86
CA TRP A 532 -2.90 -15.33 20.73
C TRP A 532 -4.19 -16.14 20.65
N THR A 533 -5.31 -15.47 20.40
CA THR A 533 -6.62 -16.09 20.21
C THR A 533 -7.29 -15.53 18.97
N GLU A 534 -7.85 -16.40 18.14
CA GLU A 534 -8.65 -15.99 16.98
C GLU A 534 -9.84 -15.13 17.44
N GLN A 535 -9.97 -13.96 16.83
CA GLN A 535 -11.04 -12.99 17.05
C GLN A 535 -12.10 -13.07 15.96
N ALA A 536 -11.68 -13.23 14.71
CA ALA A 536 -12.55 -13.30 13.55
C ALA A 536 -11.92 -14.09 12.40
N TYR A 537 -12.76 -14.82 11.69
CA TYR A 537 -12.53 -15.33 10.35
C TYR A 537 -13.27 -14.40 9.37
N LEU A 538 -12.57 -13.94 8.34
CA LEU A 538 -13.00 -12.97 7.34
C LEU A 538 -13.01 -13.65 5.97
N LYS A 539 -14.09 -13.42 5.22
CA LYS A 539 -14.28 -13.79 3.82
C LYS A 539 -14.82 -12.57 3.07
N ALA A 540 -14.68 -12.54 1.76
CA ALA A 540 -15.35 -11.55 0.94
C ALA A 540 -16.88 -11.56 1.19
N SER A 541 -17.52 -10.41 0.97
CA SER A 541 -18.99 -10.29 0.94
C SER A 541 -19.65 -10.99 -0.25
N ASN A 542 -18.84 -11.35 -1.24
CA ASN A 542 -19.18 -11.84 -2.57
C ASN A 542 -18.12 -12.86 -3.01
N THR A 543 -17.76 -13.76 -2.08
CA THR A 543 -16.83 -14.87 -2.29
C THR A 543 -17.25 -15.71 -3.49
N GLU A 544 -16.41 -15.77 -4.51
CA GLU A 544 -16.49 -16.73 -5.60
C GLU A 544 -15.20 -17.54 -5.72
N ALA A 545 -15.21 -18.55 -6.58
CA ALA A 545 -14.06 -19.43 -6.78
C ALA A 545 -12.95 -18.70 -7.57
N ASP A 546 -11.71 -19.03 -7.23
CA ASP A 546 -10.49 -18.52 -7.86
C ASP A 546 -10.25 -16.99 -7.61
N ASP A 547 -10.97 -16.35 -6.66
CA ASP A 547 -10.86 -14.92 -6.27
C ASP A 547 -9.56 -14.57 -5.53
N LEU A 548 -8.95 -15.54 -4.82
CA LEU A 548 -7.74 -15.41 -3.99
C LEU A 548 -7.82 -14.32 -2.89
N PHE A 549 -8.95 -14.25 -2.17
CA PHE A 549 -9.10 -13.35 -1.03
C PHE A 549 -8.13 -13.73 0.11
N GLY A 550 -7.33 -12.79 0.60
CA GLY A 550 -6.30 -13.06 1.62
C GLY A 550 -4.87 -13.05 1.10
N PHE A 551 -4.67 -13.03 -0.22
CA PHE A 551 -3.34 -13.04 -0.87
C PHE A 551 -2.43 -11.89 -0.38
N ALA A 552 -3.01 -10.74 -0.08
CA ALA A 552 -2.33 -9.64 0.58
C ALA A 552 -3.16 -9.13 1.77
N VAL A 553 -2.50 -8.79 2.88
CA VAL A 553 -3.16 -8.29 4.09
C VAL A 553 -2.38 -7.15 4.72
N ALA A 554 -3.09 -6.17 5.29
CA ALA A 554 -2.49 -5.07 6.06
C ALA A 554 -3.39 -4.67 7.24
N LEU A 555 -2.81 -4.23 8.35
CA LEU A 555 -3.51 -4.01 9.61
C LEU A 555 -2.96 -2.79 10.38
N ASP A 556 -3.81 -1.79 10.65
CA ASP A 556 -3.50 -0.69 11.57
C ASP A 556 -4.58 -0.60 12.66
N GLY A 557 -4.22 -1.06 13.86
CA GLY A 557 -5.05 -1.00 15.08
C GLY A 557 -6.39 -1.73 14.96
N ASP A 558 -7.41 -0.99 14.54
CA ASP A 558 -8.81 -1.40 14.38
C ASP A 558 -9.27 -1.44 12.90
N VAL A 559 -8.37 -1.22 11.93
CA VAL A 559 -8.63 -1.27 10.48
C VAL A 559 -7.80 -2.39 9.84
N ALA A 560 -8.46 -3.28 9.12
CA ALA A 560 -7.85 -4.38 8.36
C ALA A 560 -8.19 -4.25 6.87
N VAL A 561 -7.20 -4.44 6.01
CA VAL A 561 -7.37 -4.48 4.55
C VAL A 561 -6.96 -5.86 4.05
N VAL A 562 -7.78 -6.42 3.17
CA VAL A 562 -7.54 -7.74 2.56
C VAL A 562 -7.68 -7.63 1.04
N GLY A 563 -6.64 -8.01 0.32
CA GLY A 563 -6.62 -8.09 -1.14
C GLY A 563 -7.24 -9.39 -1.67
N ALA A 564 -7.88 -9.31 -2.84
CA ALA A 564 -8.36 -10.44 -3.64
C ALA A 564 -8.04 -10.13 -5.11
N HIS A 565 -6.82 -10.42 -5.53
CA HIS A 565 -6.27 -9.82 -6.75
C HIS A 565 -6.80 -10.44 -8.05
N ALA A 566 -7.36 -11.65 -7.98
CA ALA A 566 -7.99 -12.33 -9.09
C ALA A 566 -9.50 -12.00 -9.22
N GLU A 567 -10.07 -11.21 -8.29
CA GLU A 567 -11.51 -10.96 -8.21
C GLU A 567 -12.12 -10.38 -9.50
N ASP A 568 -13.24 -10.97 -9.89
CA ASP A 568 -14.00 -10.67 -11.10
C ASP A 568 -15.10 -9.63 -10.80
N SER A 569 -14.81 -8.32 -10.85
CA SER A 569 -15.92 -7.33 -10.90
C SER A 569 -15.65 -5.99 -11.60
N ALA A 570 -16.71 -5.45 -12.21
CA ALA A 570 -16.69 -4.16 -12.91
C ALA A 570 -16.90 -2.94 -11.99
N GLY A 571 -16.80 -3.12 -10.67
CA GLY A 571 -17.18 -2.12 -9.67
C GLY A 571 -16.48 -0.75 -9.85
N GLY A 572 -17.26 0.29 -10.15
CA GLY A 572 -16.76 1.65 -10.38
C GLY A 572 -16.88 2.60 -9.18
N ASP A 573 -15.95 3.56 -9.14
CA ASP A 573 -15.63 4.65 -8.19
C ASP A 573 -16.70 5.28 -7.25
N SER A 574 -18.00 5.05 -7.43
CA SER A 574 -19.05 5.73 -6.65
C SER A 574 -20.15 4.85 -6.07
N ALA A 575 -20.17 3.56 -6.44
CA ALA A 575 -20.91 2.47 -5.82
C ALA A 575 -20.49 1.17 -6.55
N PRO A 576 -19.32 0.59 -6.23
CA PRO A 576 -18.85 -0.61 -6.91
C PRO A 576 -19.82 -1.78 -6.64
N ASP A 577 -20.40 -2.33 -7.71
CA ASP A 577 -21.34 -3.46 -7.63
C ASP A 577 -20.56 -4.77 -7.48
N GLN A 578 -20.52 -5.25 -6.24
CA GLN A 578 -19.96 -6.54 -5.80
C GLN A 578 -20.67 -7.78 -6.40
N SER A 579 -21.57 -7.60 -7.38
CA SER A 579 -22.25 -8.69 -8.09
C SER A 579 -22.20 -8.55 -9.63
N ASP A 580 -21.33 -7.67 -10.16
CA ASP A 580 -21.11 -7.47 -11.60
C ASP A 580 -19.81 -8.12 -12.10
N ASN A 581 -19.86 -9.45 -12.28
CA ASN A 581 -18.71 -10.29 -12.65
C ASN A 581 -18.41 -10.24 -14.16
N SER A 582 -18.36 -9.02 -14.74
CA SER A 582 -18.11 -8.81 -16.18
C SER A 582 -16.67 -8.43 -16.54
N ARG A 583 -15.76 -8.41 -15.55
CA ARG A 583 -14.35 -7.97 -15.68
C ARG A 583 -13.36 -8.95 -15.04
N ASP A 584 -13.06 -10.00 -15.79
CA ASP A 584 -12.09 -11.06 -15.49
C ASP A 584 -10.76 -10.52 -14.88
N ALA A 585 -10.38 -11.01 -13.70
CA ALA A 585 -9.15 -10.68 -12.96
C ALA A 585 -8.86 -9.18 -12.85
N SER A 586 -9.89 -8.40 -12.52
CA SER A 586 -9.74 -6.96 -12.27
C SER A 586 -9.18 -6.67 -10.88
N GLY A 587 -9.51 -7.51 -9.89
CA GLY A 587 -8.99 -7.51 -8.54
C GLY A 587 -9.68 -6.50 -7.61
N ALA A 588 -9.72 -6.80 -6.32
CA ALA A 588 -10.38 -6.03 -5.27
C ALA A 588 -9.54 -5.91 -4.00
N ALA A 589 -9.91 -4.95 -3.15
CA ALA A 589 -9.43 -4.86 -1.77
C ALA A 589 -10.60 -4.53 -0.84
N TYR A 590 -10.72 -5.27 0.25
CA TYR A 590 -11.83 -5.21 1.20
C TYR A 590 -11.34 -4.57 2.50
N VAL A 591 -12.05 -3.55 3.00
CA VAL A 591 -11.73 -2.91 4.28
C VAL A 591 -12.71 -3.40 5.34
N PHE A 592 -12.16 -3.91 6.45
CA PHE A 592 -12.88 -4.32 7.64
C PHE A 592 -12.48 -3.41 8.81
N GLU A 593 -13.44 -3.06 9.66
CA GLU A 593 -13.20 -2.23 10.84
C GLU A 593 -13.75 -2.90 12.11
N ARG A 594 -13.06 -2.70 13.24
CA ARG A 594 -13.41 -3.29 14.54
C ARG A 594 -14.20 -2.31 15.42
N ASP A 595 -15.43 -2.67 15.77
CA ASP A 595 -16.17 -2.07 16.90
C ASP A 595 -16.08 -2.98 18.12
N GLY A 596 -15.19 -2.63 19.05
CA GLY A 596 -14.94 -3.35 20.29
C GLY A 596 -14.37 -4.75 20.06
N SER A 597 -15.24 -5.76 20.00
CA SER A 597 -14.86 -7.15 19.71
C SER A 597 -15.27 -7.62 18.31
N THR A 598 -16.03 -6.83 17.56
CA THR A 598 -16.70 -7.25 16.32
C THR A 598 -16.02 -6.62 15.11
N TRP A 599 -15.61 -7.43 14.14
CA TRP A 599 -15.19 -6.95 12.83
C TRP A 599 -16.37 -6.90 11.86
N ALA A 600 -16.40 -5.90 10.98
CA ALA A 600 -17.36 -5.80 9.89
C ALA A 600 -16.73 -5.12 8.67
N GLN A 601 -17.08 -5.58 7.47
CA GLN A 601 -16.67 -4.92 6.22
C GLN A 601 -17.32 -3.53 6.12
N THR A 602 -16.51 -2.49 5.92
CA THR A 602 -16.96 -1.09 5.78
C THR A 602 -16.75 -0.53 4.38
N ALA A 603 -15.84 -1.13 3.59
CA ALA A 603 -15.68 -0.80 2.18
C ALA A 603 -15.25 -1.99 1.33
N PHE A 604 -15.53 -1.85 0.03
CA PHE A 604 -15.02 -2.64 -1.06
C PHE A 604 -14.39 -1.64 -2.05
N LEU A 605 -13.11 -1.82 -2.33
CA LEU A 605 -12.28 -0.91 -3.11
C LEU A 605 -11.94 -1.57 -4.44
N LYS A 606 -12.02 -0.78 -5.50
CA LYS A 606 -11.70 -1.13 -6.89
C LYS A 606 -10.98 0.08 -7.51
N GLY A 607 -9.98 -0.17 -8.36
CA GLY A 607 -9.31 0.90 -9.11
C GLY A 607 -10.30 1.67 -9.99
N PRO A 608 -10.05 2.96 -10.31
CA PRO A 608 -11.04 3.85 -10.94
C PRO A 608 -11.56 3.34 -12.30
N SER A 609 -10.75 2.53 -13.01
CA SER A 609 -11.18 1.69 -14.13
C SER A 609 -10.79 0.24 -13.90
N PRO A 610 -11.73 -0.66 -13.52
CA PRO A 610 -11.49 -2.09 -13.42
C PRO A 610 -11.39 -2.72 -14.81
N ASN A 611 -10.22 -2.54 -15.44
CA ASN A 611 -9.86 -3.24 -16.67
C ASN A 611 -9.66 -4.74 -16.38
N ARG A 612 -9.84 -5.59 -17.40
CA ARG A 612 -9.49 -7.01 -17.27
C ARG A 612 -7.99 -7.14 -17.01
N TYR A 613 -7.60 -8.09 -16.17
CA TYR A 613 -6.19 -8.35 -15.82
C TYR A 613 -5.51 -7.10 -15.24
N LYS A 614 -6.12 -6.48 -14.21
CA LYS A 614 -5.57 -5.33 -13.47
C LYS A 614 -4.83 -5.75 -12.20
N ALA A 615 -5.15 -6.92 -11.64
CA ALA A 615 -4.58 -7.46 -10.40
C ALA A 615 -4.60 -6.45 -9.23
N PHE A 616 -5.66 -5.63 -9.14
CA PHE A 616 -5.81 -4.65 -8.07
C PHE A 616 -5.92 -5.36 -6.72
N GLY A 617 -5.17 -4.90 -5.72
CA GLY A 617 -5.12 -5.52 -4.40
C GLY A 617 -4.15 -6.70 -4.28
N ILE A 618 -3.29 -6.95 -5.28
CA ILE A 618 -2.18 -7.92 -5.16
C ILE A 618 -1.15 -7.54 -4.09
N SER A 619 -1.10 -6.25 -3.75
CA SER A 619 -0.42 -5.71 -2.57
C SER A 619 -1.28 -4.59 -1.99
N VAL A 620 -1.33 -4.48 -0.66
CA VAL A 620 -2.13 -3.49 0.09
C VAL A 620 -1.38 -3.01 1.32
N ASP A 621 -1.63 -1.77 1.74
CA ASP A 621 -1.15 -1.21 3.01
C ASP A 621 -2.16 -0.20 3.60
N VAL A 622 -2.16 0.01 4.93
CA VAL A 622 -3.11 0.84 5.68
C VAL A 622 -2.42 1.60 6.82
N VAL A 623 -2.64 2.92 6.89
CA VAL A 623 -2.08 3.81 7.94
C VAL A 623 -3.05 4.96 8.21
N ASP A 624 -3.54 5.07 9.44
CA ASP A 624 -4.61 6.00 9.84
C ASP A 624 -5.86 5.85 8.92
N ASP A 625 -6.41 6.98 8.46
CA ASP A 625 -7.55 7.07 7.53
C ASP A 625 -7.14 6.88 6.03
N ARG A 626 -6.06 6.12 5.73
CA ARG A 626 -5.58 5.84 4.36
C ARG A 626 -5.36 4.36 4.09
N VAL A 627 -5.64 3.98 2.85
CA VAL A 627 -5.31 2.67 2.28
C VAL A 627 -4.62 2.90 0.94
N ILE A 628 -3.60 2.11 0.62
CA ILE A 628 -3.03 2.01 -0.73
C ILE A 628 -3.16 0.58 -1.25
N ALA A 629 -3.35 0.43 -2.56
CA ALA A 629 -3.46 -0.87 -3.21
C ALA A 629 -2.70 -0.88 -4.54
N GLY A 630 -1.83 -1.86 -4.74
CA GLY A 630 -1.13 -2.08 -6.00
C GLY A 630 -2.05 -2.70 -7.07
N ALA A 631 -1.88 -2.29 -8.32
CA ALA A 631 -2.56 -2.82 -9.49
C ALA A 631 -1.58 -2.94 -10.68
N PRO A 632 -0.58 -3.85 -10.59
CA PRO A 632 0.58 -3.89 -11.48
C PRO A 632 0.31 -4.50 -12.85
N ALA A 633 -0.85 -5.13 -13.05
CA ALA A 633 -1.21 -5.70 -14.34
C ALA A 633 -1.97 -4.68 -15.20
N GLY A 634 -1.77 -4.77 -16.52
CA GLY A 634 -2.10 -3.69 -17.46
C GLY A 634 -0.94 -2.73 -17.69
N THR A 635 -1.10 -1.83 -18.67
CA THR A 635 -0.01 -1.28 -19.49
C THR A 635 1.11 -0.50 -18.81
N ARG A 636 1.09 -0.21 -17.50
CA ARG A 636 2.21 0.41 -16.73
C ARG A 636 2.24 0.04 -15.25
N GLY A 637 1.30 -0.80 -14.81
CA GLY A 637 0.91 -0.84 -13.40
C GLY A 637 0.37 0.49 -12.83
N SER A 638 -0.09 0.44 -11.59
CA SER A 638 -0.43 1.62 -10.78
C SER A 638 -0.44 1.30 -9.28
N VAL A 639 -0.41 2.33 -8.44
CA VAL A 639 -0.74 2.24 -7.01
C VAL A 639 -1.89 3.19 -6.73
N GLU A 640 -3.02 2.66 -6.32
CA GLU A 640 -4.25 3.40 -6.08
C GLU A 640 -4.32 3.84 -4.60
N VAL A 641 -4.56 5.12 -4.35
CA VAL A 641 -4.60 5.69 -2.99
C VAL A 641 -6.04 6.00 -2.61
N TYR A 642 -6.48 5.54 -1.45
CA TYR A 642 -7.80 5.77 -0.86
C TYR A 642 -7.69 6.50 0.47
N THR A 643 -8.69 7.31 0.77
CA THR A 643 -8.81 8.05 2.02
C THR A 643 -10.23 7.96 2.57
N LYS A 644 -10.33 7.97 3.90
CA LYS A 644 -11.60 7.96 4.62
C LYS A 644 -12.05 9.39 4.93
N SER A 645 -13.36 9.65 4.84
CA SER A 645 -13.97 10.84 5.42
C SER A 645 -15.20 10.45 6.24
N GLY A 646 -15.05 10.42 7.56
CA GLY A 646 -16.07 9.88 8.46
C GLY A 646 -16.18 8.36 8.33
N SER A 647 -17.26 7.87 7.73
CA SER A 647 -17.50 6.43 7.50
C SER A 647 -17.54 6.08 6.00
N THR A 648 -16.87 6.85 5.16
CA THR A 648 -16.85 6.66 3.70
C THR A 648 -15.41 6.67 3.22
N TRP A 649 -14.95 5.52 2.73
CA TRP A 649 -13.73 5.39 1.95
C TRP A 649 -13.98 5.85 0.52
N SER A 650 -12.98 6.49 -0.09
CA SER A 650 -13.07 7.01 -1.46
C SER A 650 -11.68 7.11 -2.09
N HIS A 651 -11.59 6.83 -3.39
CA HIS A 651 -10.35 6.96 -4.15
C HIS A 651 -9.89 8.42 -4.15
N ALA A 652 -8.64 8.65 -3.74
CA ALA A 652 -8.00 9.96 -3.76
C ALA A 652 -7.32 10.18 -5.11
N GLN A 653 -6.35 9.34 -5.46
CA GLN A 653 -5.54 9.50 -6.67
C GLN A 653 -4.96 8.16 -7.13
N THR A 654 -4.61 8.09 -8.41
CA THR A 654 -3.76 7.03 -8.95
C THR A 654 -2.30 7.50 -8.98
N LEU A 655 -1.38 6.63 -8.57
CA LEU A 655 0.06 6.78 -8.75
C LEU A 655 0.51 5.94 -9.95
N HIS A 656 1.49 6.47 -10.68
CA HIS A 656 2.22 5.76 -11.72
C HIS A 656 3.70 6.14 -11.66
N ALA A 657 4.56 5.19 -12.01
CA ALA A 657 5.98 5.41 -12.23
C ALA A 657 6.27 6.43 -13.35
N SER A 658 7.35 7.20 -13.21
CA SER A 658 7.74 8.25 -14.17
C SER A 658 8.39 7.78 -15.47
N ASN A 659 8.91 6.55 -15.53
CA ASN A 659 9.76 6.06 -16.63
C ASN A 659 9.41 4.65 -17.14
N VAL A 660 8.32 4.03 -16.66
CA VAL A 660 7.85 2.72 -17.12
C VAL A 660 7.32 2.87 -18.55
N LEU A 661 8.20 2.71 -19.53
CA LEU A 661 7.93 2.88 -20.97
C LEU A 661 7.45 1.60 -21.66
N ASP A 662 7.75 0.43 -21.09
CA ASP A 662 7.20 -0.87 -21.52
C ASP A 662 6.02 -1.28 -20.61
N ASP A 663 5.15 -2.14 -21.13
CA ASP A 663 3.90 -2.57 -20.49
C ASP A 663 4.13 -3.67 -19.41
N LEU A 664 5.38 -3.87 -18.97
CA LEU A 664 5.83 -5.10 -18.28
C LEU A 664 6.52 -4.89 -16.91
N ASP A 665 6.93 -3.66 -16.54
CA ASP A 665 7.69 -3.40 -15.30
C ASP A 665 6.93 -3.69 -13.99
N ARG A 666 5.61 -3.84 -14.08
CA ARG A 666 4.69 -4.23 -12.98
C ARG A 666 4.83 -3.35 -11.74
N PHE A 667 4.82 -2.03 -11.94
CA PHE A 667 4.76 -1.04 -10.86
C PHE A 667 3.50 -1.20 -9.99
N GLY A 668 3.67 -1.22 -8.66
CA GLY A 668 2.64 -1.63 -7.70
C GLY A 668 2.62 -3.15 -7.45
N SER A 669 3.69 -3.87 -7.79
CA SER A 669 3.86 -5.29 -7.40
C SER A 669 4.00 -5.43 -5.88
N SER A 670 4.63 -4.45 -5.23
CA SER A 670 4.63 -4.26 -3.78
C SER A 670 4.29 -2.80 -3.45
N VAL A 671 3.74 -2.54 -2.26
CA VAL A 671 3.40 -1.20 -1.75
C VAL A 671 3.67 -1.12 -0.25
N ALA A 672 4.06 0.07 0.24
CA ALA A 672 4.18 0.38 1.67
C ALA A 672 4.14 1.90 1.89
N MET A 673 3.73 2.39 3.06
CA MET A 673 3.70 3.81 3.39
C MET A 673 4.00 4.14 4.85
N ALA A 674 4.61 5.31 5.07
CA ALA A 674 4.85 5.84 6.41
C ALA A 674 4.69 7.36 6.44
N GLY A 675 3.76 7.85 7.27
CA GLY A 675 3.47 9.28 7.37
C GLY A 675 3.02 9.84 6.00
N THR A 676 3.81 10.72 5.40
CA THR A 676 3.54 11.29 4.06
C THR A 676 4.27 10.59 2.91
N THR A 677 5.02 9.52 3.16
CA THR A 677 5.74 8.78 2.11
C THR A 677 4.93 7.56 1.67
N ILE A 678 4.72 7.39 0.37
CA ILE A 678 4.21 6.15 -0.25
C ILE A 678 5.32 5.56 -1.12
N LEU A 679 5.48 4.24 -1.06
CA LEU A 679 6.37 3.46 -1.92
C LEU A 679 5.55 2.57 -2.85
N GLY A 680 6.07 2.31 -4.05
CA GLY A 680 5.61 1.24 -4.92
C GLY A 680 6.78 0.56 -5.62
N GLY A 681 6.85 -0.77 -5.53
CA GLY A 681 7.85 -1.59 -6.20
C GLY A 681 7.46 -1.91 -7.65
N ALA A 682 8.47 -2.09 -8.49
CA ALA A 682 8.38 -2.52 -9.87
C ALA A 682 9.44 -3.60 -10.11
N ALA A 683 9.17 -4.81 -9.63
CA ALA A 683 10.16 -5.89 -9.56
C ALA A 683 10.67 -6.37 -10.93
N ASP A 684 9.88 -6.16 -12.00
CA ASP A 684 10.23 -6.57 -13.36
C ASP A 684 10.86 -5.44 -14.20
N GLU A 685 11.11 -4.25 -13.63
CA GLU A 685 11.71 -3.12 -14.36
C GLU A 685 13.13 -3.43 -14.88
N ASP A 686 13.40 -3.13 -16.16
CA ASP A 686 14.54 -3.68 -16.88
C ASP A 686 15.62 -2.68 -17.34
N SER A 687 15.65 -1.47 -16.76
CA SER A 687 16.71 -0.50 -17.05
C SER A 687 18.05 -0.91 -16.41
N ASP A 688 19.20 -0.51 -17.00
CA ASP A 688 20.53 -0.77 -16.41
C ASP A 688 20.96 0.24 -15.32
N LEU A 689 20.02 1.10 -14.89
CA LEU A 689 20.27 2.16 -13.90
C LEU A 689 20.71 1.59 -12.55
N ARG A 690 21.58 2.33 -11.84
CA ARG A 690 22.17 1.93 -10.55
C ARG A 690 22.17 3.08 -9.54
N GLY A 691 21.61 2.84 -8.36
CA GLY A 691 21.54 3.80 -7.25
C GLY A 691 20.25 4.65 -7.20
N VAL A 692 20.37 5.89 -6.73
CA VAL A 692 19.23 6.79 -6.43
C VAL A 692 19.19 7.96 -7.41
N PHE A 693 18.01 8.19 -7.99
CA PHE A 693 17.75 9.24 -8.97
C PHE A 693 16.55 10.09 -8.55
N THR A 694 16.59 11.39 -8.81
CA THR A 694 15.39 12.24 -8.78
C THR A 694 14.62 12.13 -10.10
N THR A 695 13.33 12.44 -10.10
CA THR A 695 12.50 12.41 -11.32
C THR A 695 13.03 13.31 -12.45
N ALA A 696 13.77 14.37 -12.12
CA ALA A 696 14.44 15.22 -13.09
C ALA A 696 15.65 14.55 -13.79
N GLU A 697 16.29 13.55 -13.16
CA GLU A 697 17.46 12.85 -13.69
C GLU A 697 17.07 11.66 -14.59
N LEU A 698 15.94 11.01 -14.30
CA LEU A 698 15.39 9.88 -15.08
C LEU A 698 15.08 10.27 -16.53
N THR A 699 14.50 11.45 -16.75
CA THR A 699 14.12 11.93 -18.11
C THR A 699 15.27 12.15 -19.09
N ALA A 700 16.51 11.79 -18.72
CA ALA A 700 17.70 11.83 -19.56
C ALA A 700 18.33 10.45 -19.85
N GLN A 701 17.84 9.35 -19.26
CA GLN A 701 18.46 8.02 -19.33
C GLN A 701 17.38 6.93 -19.46
N ASN A 702 17.36 6.23 -20.59
CA ASN A 702 16.47 5.10 -20.85
C ASN A 702 17.16 4.10 -21.78
N ASN A 703 17.21 2.84 -21.38
CA ASN A 703 17.90 1.75 -22.07
C ASN A 703 17.42 0.40 -21.53
N ASP A 704 16.44 -0.15 -22.24
CA ASP A 704 15.62 -1.32 -21.91
C ASP A 704 16.38 -2.62 -22.28
N ASP A 705 17.56 -2.79 -21.67
CA ASP A 705 18.58 -3.80 -22.04
C ASP A 705 18.95 -4.74 -20.85
N ALA A 706 18.34 -4.61 -19.65
CA ALA A 706 18.73 -5.30 -18.40
C ALA A 706 17.55 -5.97 -17.64
N GLY A 707 16.88 -6.91 -18.33
CA GLY A 707 15.68 -7.69 -17.93
C GLY A 707 15.45 -7.95 -16.43
N SER A 708 14.28 -7.53 -15.89
CA SER A 708 13.79 -7.81 -14.53
C SER A 708 14.82 -7.57 -13.41
N SER A 709 15.58 -6.48 -13.50
CA SER A 709 16.53 -6.07 -12.45
C SER A 709 15.86 -5.30 -11.30
N GLY A 710 14.70 -4.69 -11.57
CA GLY A 710 13.76 -4.14 -10.59
C GLY A 710 14.03 -2.70 -10.15
N ALA A 711 13.01 -2.02 -9.63
CA ALA A 711 13.06 -0.65 -9.14
C ALA A 711 12.04 -0.38 -8.00
N VAL A 712 12.25 0.69 -7.23
CA VAL A 712 11.28 1.21 -6.24
C VAL A 712 11.07 2.71 -6.42
N TYR A 713 9.82 3.12 -6.47
CA TYR A 713 9.40 4.51 -6.65
C TYR A 713 8.94 5.10 -5.33
N VAL A 714 9.43 6.29 -5.00
CA VAL A 714 9.06 7.03 -3.79
C VAL A 714 8.17 8.22 -4.17
N PHE A 715 7.00 8.31 -3.57
CA PHE A 715 6.07 9.43 -3.72
C PHE A 715 5.82 10.11 -2.38
N ARG A 716 5.52 11.41 -2.42
CA ARG A 716 5.15 12.17 -1.23
C ARG A 716 3.72 12.68 -1.33
N THR A 717 2.90 12.39 -0.32
CA THR A 717 1.54 12.88 -0.20
C THR A 717 1.54 14.34 0.28
N PRO A 718 0.58 15.18 -0.18
CA PRO A 718 0.24 16.39 0.55
C PRO A 718 -0.28 15.99 1.94
N ASP A 719 0.10 16.72 2.98
CA ASP A 719 -0.66 16.70 4.23
C ASP A 719 -2.07 17.25 3.97
N ASP A 720 -3.12 16.56 4.44
CA ASP A 720 -4.49 17.06 4.30
C ASP A 720 -4.81 18.17 5.30
N THR A 721 -4.15 19.33 5.16
CA THR A 721 -4.41 20.53 5.95
C THR A 721 -5.71 21.25 5.53
N GLY A 722 -6.61 20.57 4.81
CA GLY A 722 -7.78 21.14 4.15
C GLY A 722 -8.92 21.58 5.08
N ASP A 723 -8.98 21.11 6.31
CA ASP A 723 -10.06 21.44 7.25
C ASP A 723 -9.56 22.07 8.57
N SER A 724 -9.34 23.38 8.54
CA SER A 724 -9.07 24.20 9.74
C SER A 724 -10.26 24.33 10.71
N SER A 725 -11.39 23.63 10.47
CA SER A 725 -12.52 23.48 11.40
C SER A 725 -12.65 22.06 12.00
N ARG A 726 -12.03 21.05 11.37
CA ARG A 726 -11.64 19.78 11.98
C ARG A 726 -10.15 19.81 12.32
N SER A 727 -9.82 20.48 13.44
CA SER A 727 -8.68 20.01 14.22
C SER A 727 -8.93 18.54 14.56
N SER A 728 -8.19 17.63 13.93
CA SER A 728 -8.36 16.20 14.12
C SER A 728 -8.18 15.84 15.59
N GLU A 729 -8.92 14.83 16.07
CA GLU A 729 -8.63 14.22 17.38
C GLU A 729 -7.41 13.26 17.31
N SER A 730 -6.63 13.34 16.21
CA SER A 730 -5.30 12.76 16.10
C SER A 730 -4.36 13.43 17.09
N SER A 731 -3.89 12.64 18.05
CA SER A 731 -2.80 13.03 18.94
C SER A 731 -1.50 13.14 18.13
N VAL A 732 -1.11 14.36 17.78
CA VAL A 732 0.09 14.69 16.96
C VAL A 732 1.30 13.86 17.36
N ALA A 733 1.56 12.81 16.60
CA ALA A 733 2.78 12.03 16.69
C ALA A 733 3.99 12.92 16.32
N GLY A 734 5.12 12.69 16.98
CA GLY A 734 6.38 13.38 16.67
C GLY A 734 6.65 14.70 17.40
N THR A 735 5.66 15.37 18.02
CA THR A 735 5.92 16.58 18.85
C THR A 735 6.00 16.23 20.35
N PRO A 736 7.19 16.18 20.97
CA PRO A 736 7.33 15.81 22.38
C PRO A 736 6.73 16.88 23.31
N GLY A 737 5.69 16.53 24.07
CA GLY A 737 5.00 17.47 24.97
C GLY A 737 3.86 16.87 25.81
N ILE A 738 3.23 17.71 26.63
CA ILE A 738 2.04 17.36 27.43
C ILE A 738 0.86 18.20 26.99
N PHE A 739 -0.26 17.54 26.68
CA PHE A 739 -1.44 18.13 26.07
C PHE A 739 -2.63 18.04 27.03
N LEU A 740 -2.98 19.15 27.67
CA LEU A 740 -4.13 19.22 28.59
C LEU A 740 -5.44 19.35 27.78
N THR A 741 -5.90 18.26 27.16
CA THR A 741 -7.14 18.23 26.37
C THR A 741 -8.36 18.20 27.31
N LEU A 742 -8.82 19.39 27.73
CA LEU A 742 -9.99 19.52 28.59
C LEU A 742 -11.28 19.23 27.82
N GLY A 743 -12.17 18.42 28.40
CA GLY A 743 -13.30 17.81 27.70
C GLY A 743 -14.22 18.79 26.98
N SER A 744 -14.18 18.73 25.65
CA SER A 744 -15.12 19.25 24.63
C SER A 744 -16.40 19.98 25.08
N THR A 745 -16.29 21.18 25.68
CA THR A 745 -17.08 22.36 25.27
C THR A 745 -16.65 23.67 25.95
N PRO A 746 -16.55 24.80 25.22
CA PRO A 746 -16.43 26.13 25.83
C PRO A 746 -17.68 26.47 26.67
N GLY A 747 -17.55 26.40 28.00
CA GLY A 747 -18.61 26.78 28.94
C GLY A 747 -18.90 25.77 30.06
N GLN A 748 -18.34 24.56 30.01
CA GLN A 748 -18.51 23.57 31.08
C GLN A 748 -17.68 23.92 32.34
N PRO A 749 -18.09 23.46 33.55
CA PRO A 749 -17.28 23.55 34.75
C PRO A 749 -15.97 22.76 34.64
N ILE A 750 -14.89 23.27 35.24
CA ILE A 750 -13.52 22.74 35.10
C ILE A 750 -13.24 21.39 35.81
N ASN A 751 -14.25 20.76 36.42
CA ASN A 751 -14.09 19.56 37.25
C ASN A 751 -13.99 18.23 36.47
N LEU A 752 -14.19 18.25 35.14
CA LEU A 752 -14.07 17.08 34.26
C LEU A 752 -12.91 17.24 33.25
N ALA A 753 -11.69 17.33 33.77
CA ALA A 753 -10.47 17.45 32.98
C ALA A 753 -9.93 16.08 32.54
N LYS A 754 -9.70 15.91 31.22
CA LYS A 754 -8.79 14.89 30.68
C LYS A 754 -7.37 15.48 30.63
N LEU A 755 -6.36 14.64 30.80
CA LEU A 755 -4.95 15.00 30.61
C LEU A 755 -4.30 13.93 29.71
N THR A 756 -3.77 14.39 28.59
CA THR A 756 -3.29 13.57 27.47
C THR A 756 -1.78 13.75 27.36
N TRP A 757 -1.03 12.65 27.23
CA TRP A 757 0.43 12.69 27.31
C TRP A 757 0.99 12.24 25.96
N GLY A 758 1.62 13.16 25.22
CA GLY A 758 2.29 12.81 23.98
C GLY A 758 3.48 11.89 24.26
N ALA A 759 3.65 10.84 23.45
CA ALA A 759 4.66 9.82 23.68
C ALA A 759 6.08 10.40 23.61
N PHE A 760 6.84 10.29 24.71
CA PHE A 760 8.26 10.58 24.72
C PHE A 760 9.05 9.37 24.22
N ARG A 761 9.20 9.26 22.89
CA ARG A 761 10.14 8.31 22.27
C ARG A 761 11.51 8.45 22.96
N GLY A 762 12.03 7.34 23.49
CA GLY A 762 13.30 7.28 24.22
C GLY A 762 13.25 7.41 25.76
N PHE A 763 12.11 7.71 26.41
CA PHE A 763 12.03 7.62 27.87
C PHE A 763 11.72 6.17 28.32
N PRO A 764 12.58 5.51 29.14
CA PRO A 764 12.53 4.06 29.37
C PRO A 764 11.46 3.60 30.40
N GLY A 765 10.39 4.39 30.58
CA GLY A 765 9.43 4.24 31.67
C GLY A 765 9.96 4.75 33.02
N GLY A 766 9.07 4.89 34.02
CA GLY A 766 9.45 5.42 35.33
C GLY A 766 8.30 5.88 36.21
N ALA A 767 8.58 6.16 37.49
CA ALA A 767 7.60 6.71 38.42
C ALA A 767 7.38 8.20 38.16
N TYR A 768 6.13 8.69 38.24
CA TYR A 768 5.81 10.11 38.05
C TYR A 768 4.95 10.70 39.17
N SER A 769 5.02 12.03 39.25
CA SER A 769 4.15 12.88 40.06
C SER A 769 3.59 14.02 39.20
N LEU A 770 2.37 14.46 39.52
CA LEU A 770 1.65 15.53 38.85
C LEU A 770 1.29 16.61 39.87
N VAL A 771 1.67 17.86 39.59
CA VAL A 771 1.51 19.01 40.49
C VAL A 771 0.84 20.17 39.76
N LEU A 772 -0.21 20.73 40.36
CA LEU A 772 -0.78 22.02 39.98
C LEU A 772 -0.12 23.13 40.79
N THR A 773 0.35 24.17 40.12
CA THR A 773 0.92 25.38 40.73
C THR A 773 0.11 26.61 40.34
N SER A 774 -0.41 27.36 41.31
CA SER A 774 -1.09 28.63 41.07
C SER A 774 -0.10 29.78 41.04
N SER A 775 0.01 30.47 39.91
CA SER A 775 0.86 31.67 39.80
C SER A 775 0.18 32.94 40.34
N SER A 776 -1.12 32.88 40.61
CA SER A 776 -1.95 34.00 41.06
C SER A 776 -1.97 34.22 42.58
N ASP A 777 -1.60 33.24 43.39
CA ASP A 777 -1.64 33.30 44.87
C ASP A 777 -0.27 33.17 45.56
N GLY A 778 0.81 33.39 44.79
CA GLY A 778 2.18 33.35 45.30
C GLY A 778 2.89 32.01 45.12
N GLY A 779 2.36 31.11 44.26
CA GLY A 779 3.01 29.85 43.92
C GLY A 779 2.52 28.65 44.73
N THR A 780 1.27 28.65 45.21
CA THR A 780 0.79 27.48 45.98
C THR A 780 0.71 26.23 45.10
N THR A 781 1.21 25.11 45.63
CA THR A 781 1.29 23.83 44.94
C THR A 781 0.29 22.82 45.51
N ARG A 782 -0.31 22.01 44.64
CA ARG A 782 -1.18 20.88 44.98
C ARG A 782 -0.79 19.67 44.14
N VAL A 783 -0.50 18.55 44.78
CA VAL A 783 -0.32 17.27 44.07
C VAL A 783 -1.69 16.82 43.55
N LEU A 784 -1.81 16.62 42.24
CA LEU A 784 -3.01 16.09 41.58
C LEU A 784 -3.00 14.56 41.48
N GLY A 785 -1.82 13.94 41.48
CA GLY A 785 -1.68 12.49 41.47
C GLY A 785 -0.25 12.02 41.23
N SER A 786 -0.11 10.70 41.11
CA SER A 786 1.14 10.00 40.79
C SER A 786 0.83 8.68 40.07
N GLY A 787 1.87 7.98 39.62
CA GLY A 787 1.77 6.66 38.97
C GLY A 787 3.09 6.23 38.37
N PHE A 788 3.03 5.34 37.39
CA PHE A 788 4.16 4.92 36.56
C PHE A 788 3.84 5.16 35.07
N LEU A 789 4.87 5.45 34.28
CA LEU A 789 4.85 5.48 32.81
C LEU A 789 5.42 4.18 32.26
N ASN A 790 4.78 3.66 31.21
CA ASN A 790 5.28 2.51 30.46
C ASN A 790 6.51 2.90 29.62
N ARG A 791 7.24 1.91 29.09
CA ARG A 791 8.19 2.14 27.99
C ARG A 791 7.44 2.73 26.78
N GLY A 792 8.08 3.66 26.06
CA GLY A 792 7.42 4.51 25.06
C GLY A 792 6.76 5.77 25.63
N GLY A 793 6.57 5.86 26.96
CA GLY A 793 6.15 7.09 27.63
C GLY A 793 4.68 7.51 27.44
N HIS A 794 3.87 6.72 26.74
CA HIS A 794 2.45 6.99 26.54
C HIS A 794 1.64 6.73 27.82
N LEU A 795 0.68 7.61 28.11
CA LEU A 795 -0.28 7.48 29.21
C LEU A 795 -1.50 8.36 28.95
N GLU A 796 -2.70 7.79 28.97
CA GLU A 796 -3.93 8.58 29.08
C GLU A 796 -4.50 8.52 30.50
N LYS A 797 -4.90 9.67 31.07
CA LYS A 797 -5.45 9.70 32.43
C LYS A 797 -6.40 10.88 32.66
N THR A 798 -7.67 10.59 32.94
CA THR A 798 -8.65 11.58 33.42
C THR A 798 -8.36 11.94 34.87
N ILE A 799 -8.36 13.24 35.20
CA ILE A 799 -7.95 13.74 36.53
C ILE A 799 -8.86 14.90 36.94
N ALA A 800 -9.63 14.72 38.02
CA ALA A 800 -10.47 15.79 38.54
C ALA A 800 -9.61 16.95 39.07
N LEU A 801 -9.71 18.12 38.44
CA LEU A 801 -9.14 19.35 38.99
C LEU A 801 -10.01 19.83 40.17
N PRO A 802 -9.41 20.31 41.27
CA PRO A 802 -10.15 20.93 42.37
C PRO A 802 -10.74 22.27 41.92
N ASP A 803 -11.73 22.81 42.64
CA ASP A 803 -12.27 24.15 42.36
C ASP A 803 -11.15 25.20 42.32
N LEU A 804 -11.00 25.85 41.17
CA LEU A 804 -9.97 26.86 40.91
C LEU A 804 -10.56 28.27 40.94
N LEU A 805 -9.86 29.18 41.59
CA LEU A 805 -10.19 30.61 41.56
C LEU A 805 -9.77 31.22 40.21
N PRO A 806 -10.39 32.33 39.77
CA PRO A 806 -9.96 33.07 38.59
C PRO A 806 -8.48 33.48 38.69
N GLY A 807 -7.67 33.09 37.72
CA GLY A 807 -6.21 33.17 37.84
C GLY A 807 -5.46 32.37 36.77
N SER A 808 -4.14 32.25 36.96
CA SER A 808 -3.23 31.59 36.01
C SER A 808 -2.49 30.44 36.69
N TYR A 809 -2.52 29.27 36.05
CA TYR A 809 -2.07 28.01 36.64
C TYR A 809 -1.08 27.30 35.73
N VAL A 810 -0.20 26.50 36.33
CA VAL A 810 0.74 25.61 35.63
C VAL A 810 0.51 24.18 36.13
N VAL A 811 0.26 23.25 35.21
CA VAL A 811 0.37 21.80 35.48
C VAL A 811 1.82 21.41 35.23
N THR A 812 2.43 20.69 36.15
CA THR A 812 3.79 20.16 36.03
C THR A 812 3.80 18.65 36.28
N VAL A 813 4.41 17.91 35.36
CA VAL A 813 4.81 16.51 35.54
C VAL A 813 6.29 16.48 35.90
N THR A 814 6.63 15.63 36.87
CA THR A 814 8.00 15.17 37.10
C THR A 814 7.99 13.65 37.09
N ALA A 815 8.67 13.05 36.11
CA ALA A 815 8.93 11.62 36.03
C ALA A 815 10.41 11.32 36.29
N LEU A 816 10.69 10.13 36.84
CA LEU A 816 12.02 9.61 37.13
C LEU A 816 12.09 8.12 36.72
N SER A 817 13.00 7.78 35.81
CA SER A 817 13.21 6.39 35.40
C SER A 817 13.97 5.58 36.45
N GLU A 818 13.85 4.25 36.35
CA GLU A 818 14.66 3.32 37.14
C GLU A 818 16.17 3.43 36.82
N THR A 819 16.51 3.94 35.62
CA THR A 819 17.88 4.29 35.21
C THR A 819 18.36 5.66 35.72
N GLY A 820 17.52 6.40 36.47
CA GLY A 820 17.87 7.69 37.06
C GLY A 820 17.72 8.91 36.15
N HIS A 821 17.10 8.76 34.98
CA HIS A 821 16.79 9.88 34.08
C HIS A 821 15.56 10.63 34.61
N ALA A 822 15.67 11.94 34.79
CA ALA A 822 14.55 12.79 35.16
C ALA A 822 13.93 13.45 33.90
N LEU A 823 12.61 13.64 33.93
CA LEU A 823 11.86 14.34 32.89
C LEU A 823 10.88 15.31 33.56
N VAL A 824 11.11 16.62 33.42
CA VAL A 824 10.22 17.67 33.94
C VAL A 824 9.55 18.39 32.79
N LEU A 825 8.22 18.47 32.85
CA LEU A 825 7.38 19.01 31.78
C LEU A 825 6.28 19.88 32.38
N GLY A 826 5.99 21.04 31.76
CA GLY A 826 5.02 21.99 32.29
C GLY A 826 4.17 22.66 31.20
N ASN A 827 2.87 22.76 31.45
CA ASN A 827 1.88 23.41 30.58
C ASN A 827 1.07 24.44 31.41
N ARG A 828 0.67 25.58 30.82
CA ARG A 828 0.07 26.74 31.50
C ARG A 828 -1.31 27.08 30.94
N PHE A 829 -2.29 27.26 31.82
CA PHE A 829 -3.65 27.66 31.46
C PHE A 829 -4.17 28.80 32.34
N SER A 830 -5.34 29.35 31.99
CA SER A 830 -6.00 30.43 32.74
C SER A 830 -7.48 30.15 32.98
N VAL A 831 -7.96 30.54 34.17
CA VAL A 831 -9.36 30.41 34.61
C VAL A 831 -9.97 31.80 34.69
N THR A 832 -11.10 32.00 34.03
CA THR A 832 -11.84 33.27 33.97
C THR A 832 -12.66 33.52 35.25
N PRO A 833 -13.18 34.75 35.46
CA PRO A 833 -14.14 35.05 36.52
C PRO A 833 -15.41 34.17 36.55
N GLY A 834 -15.72 33.44 35.47
CA GLY A 834 -16.85 32.50 35.40
C GLY A 834 -16.51 31.05 35.80
N GLY A 835 -15.27 30.74 36.19
CA GLY A 835 -14.83 29.37 36.48
C GLY A 835 -14.54 28.51 35.23
N THR A 836 -14.62 29.11 34.05
CA THR A 836 -14.33 28.48 32.74
C THR A 836 -12.96 28.91 32.22
N LEU A 837 -12.43 28.22 31.22
CA LEU A 837 -11.12 28.50 30.62
C LEU A 837 -11.09 29.82 29.85
N GLY A 838 -9.92 30.47 29.82
CA GLY A 838 -9.68 31.63 28.95
C GLY A 838 -9.54 31.22 27.48
N ALA A 839 -10.27 31.89 26.58
CA ALA A 839 -10.25 31.66 25.12
C ALA A 839 -8.93 32.02 24.39
N LYS A 840 -7.81 32.08 25.13
CA LYS A 840 -6.44 32.28 24.64
C LYS A 840 -5.43 31.30 25.23
N THR A 841 -5.88 30.21 25.87
CA THR A 841 -5.01 29.16 26.44
C THR A 841 -5.25 27.77 25.86
N ALA A 842 -5.75 27.69 24.62
CA ALA A 842 -5.66 26.49 23.78
C ALA A 842 -4.41 26.52 22.86
N GLU A 843 -3.77 27.69 22.70
CA GLU A 843 -2.62 27.90 21.82
C GLU A 843 -1.43 28.48 22.60
N SER A 844 -0.22 28.01 22.25
CA SER A 844 1.08 28.42 22.79
C SER A 844 1.31 28.06 24.28
N LEU A 845 2.51 27.67 24.71
CA LEU A 845 3.84 27.64 24.08
C LEU A 845 4.47 26.24 24.18
N GLN A 846 5.59 26.03 23.46
CA GLN A 846 6.41 24.82 23.56
C GLN A 846 6.73 24.44 25.02
N PRO A 847 6.80 23.14 25.35
CA PRO A 847 7.11 22.69 26.71
C PRO A 847 8.51 23.16 27.13
N LEU A 848 8.62 23.65 28.36
CA LEU A 848 9.90 23.88 29.02
C LEU A 848 10.51 22.52 29.44
N VAL A 849 11.12 21.83 28.48
CA VAL A 849 11.90 20.60 28.70
C VAL A 849 13.13 20.94 29.54
N ARG A 850 13.38 20.18 30.61
CA ARG A 850 14.57 20.29 31.46
C ARG A 850 14.86 19.03 32.25
#